data_AF-A0A3A8EAX7-F1
#
_entry.id   AF-A0A3A8EAX7-F1
#
_cell.length_a   1.000
_cell.length_b   1.000
_cell.length_c   1.000
_cell.angle_alpha   90.00
_cell.angle_beta   90.00
_cell.angle_gamma   90.00
#
_symmetry.space_group_name_H-M   'P 1'
#
loop_
_entity.id
_entity.type
_entity.pdbx_description
1 polymer ?
#
loop_
_entity_poly.entity_id
_entity_poly.type
_entity_poly.pdbx_seq_one_letter_code
_entity_poly.pdbx_strand_id
1 'polypeptide(L)'
;MDLQQAQNLFIEATEAKNNNEFEKAISLYSQIPENFDEIKLIYAKAQWFLGYLFEQLDRLEEAEQAFKNVKHEDSANLYAETQLSLGFLFRQLIRPEEAEQAFRNVKHTDSAKEYAAAQWFLGVLFTEQNRWEEAEHAYNTVKHEDSVDFYAQAQRSLGFLFERQGRLVEAECAYKKVKREDSAKIYAQAQWFMGLLFKQQQRLNEAEQAYKNVKYEDSVEQYAKAQWYLGHLFESQNKIKEARECWNRIPLEDTETYAEAQLVLATKCLNENDTTEKIEYLIQYLPNIPKESRVYKLGGYQIEIWLSILKKVNEGFKIGFIEISESVDDLLKKLYLTSKYENCIAHYTNLAVSKLLISENGEHKNLKGLSALRLNTINLMNDPTEGFLLNELLCLDKNVTTEDSTFISCFTLHHDSLNQFRLYGKKDQLEATGLSLVLSKEFFAQEHNIAQMINKAESKALNNEEQLKIEKENHRLPKMPIYRCIYLDPTSGLIKVAQREEWSFHREYKADAKQHLLDKNPEAEQAWSEYQREITQIETKVQHGLNKLVKQITKLNQQKLSLDEQELLAEILLPLRYLIKHMAFKEEQECRMIYVTSMDNPLIQYDEKINRIYIDYESSVMEHLEKIYLAPKAKDEQMVFEYLCSRGQTVRKGKPPVKVKISQNPFR
;
A
#
# COMPACT_ATOMS: atom_id res chain seq x y z
N MET A 1 7.29 -27.39 54.93
CA MET A 1 7.35 -25.93 54.97
C MET A 1 6.19 -25.46 55.81
N ASP A 2 6.43 -24.62 56.81
CA ASP A 2 5.37 -24.01 57.62
C ASP A 2 4.89 -22.68 56.99
N LEU A 3 3.82 -22.09 57.54
CA LEU A 3 3.24 -20.85 57.03
C LEU A 3 4.24 -19.68 57.02
N GLN A 4 5.07 -19.55 58.04
CA GLN A 4 6.04 -18.46 58.15
C GLN A 4 7.13 -18.56 57.08
N GLN A 5 7.63 -19.78 56.84
CA GLN A 5 8.58 -20.07 55.76
C GLN A 5 7.97 -19.77 54.39
N ALA A 6 6.69 -20.14 54.18
CA ALA A 6 5.97 -19.83 52.94
C ALA A 6 5.88 -18.31 52.69
N GLN A 7 5.53 -17.55 53.73
CA GLN A 7 5.42 -16.09 53.67
C GLN A 7 6.76 -15.43 53.37
N ASN A 8 7.84 -15.86 54.01
CA ASN A 8 9.17 -15.31 53.78
C ASN A 8 9.62 -15.57 52.34
N LEU A 9 9.46 -16.80 51.83
CA LEU A 9 9.78 -17.13 50.43
C LEU A 9 8.96 -16.30 49.44
N PHE A 10 7.66 -16.11 49.71
CA PHE A 10 6.79 -15.30 48.87
C PHE A 10 7.24 -13.83 48.82
N ILE A 11 7.66 -13.27 49.95
CA ILE A 11 8.19 -11.90 50.04
C ILE A 11 9.49 -11.79 49.24
N GLU A 12 10.45 -12.70 49.44
CA GLU A 12 11.71 -12.73 48.69
C GLU A 12 11.48 -12.87 47.18
N ALA A 13 10.53 -13.71 46.76
CA ALA A 13 10.15 -13.87 45.36
C ALA A 13 9.53 -12.57 44.79
N THR A 14 8.72 -11.87 45.59
CA THR A 14 8.12 -10.59 45.20
C THR A 14 9.16 -9.50 45.06
N GLU A 15 10.15 -9.46 45.96
CA GLU A 15 11.30 -8.53 45.86
C GLU A 15 12.14 -8.81 44.62
N ALA A 16 12.47 -10.07 44.35
CA ALA A 16 13.18 -10.46 43.13
C ALA A 16 12.42 -10.03 41.86
N LYS A 17 11.09 -10.23 41.82
CA LYS A 17 10.23 -9.77 40.72
C LYS A 17 10.31 -8.25 40.55
N ASN A 18 10.19 -7.48 41.63
CA ASN A 18 10.22 -6.02 41.60
C ASN A 18 11.59 -5.48 41.16
N ASN A 19 12.66 -6.23 41.40
CA ASN A 19 14.02 -5.95 40.91
C ASN A 19 14.28 -6.45 39.47
N ASN A 20 13.25 -6.95 38.77
CA ASN A 20 13.33 -7.58 37.44
C ASN A 20 14.22 -8.84 37.38
N GLU A 21 14.46 -9.51 38.51
CA GLU A 21 15.16 -10.79 38.59
C GLU A 21 14.17 -11.95 38.35
N PHE A 22 13.55 -12.01 37.16
CA PHE A 22 12.40 -12.88 36.88
C PHE A 22 12.67 -14.39 37.07
N GLU A 23 13.80 -14.90 36.61
CA GLU A 23 14.14 -16.33 36.79
C GLU A 23 14.36 -16.70 38.26
N LYS A 24 14.91 -15.77 39.06
CA LYS A 24 15.05 -15.96 40.51
C LYS A 24 13.68 -15.91 41.19
N ALA A 25 12.81 -14.98 40.79
CA ALA A 25 11.44 -14.92 41.30
C ALA A 25 10.67 -16.21 40.99
N ILE A 26 10.77 -16.73 39.76
CA ILE A 26 10.18 -18.02 39.36
C ILE A 26 10.69 -19.16 40.24
N SER A 27 12.01 -19.25 40.44
CA SER A 27 12.62 -20.26 41.29
C SER A 27 12.12 -20.20 42.74
N LEU A 28 11.96 -18.99 43.30
CA LEU A 28 11.48 -18.79 44.67
C LEU A 28 9.97 -19.08 44.81
N TYR A 29 9.13 -18.62 43.88
CA TYR A 29 7.69 -18.94 43.89
C TYR A 29 7.44 -20.44 43.72
N SER A 30 8.22 -21.14 42.91
CA SER A 30 8.10 -22.58 42.66
C SER A 30 8.41 -23.45 43.90
N GLN A 31 9.11 -22.90 44.89
CA GLN A 31 9.45 -23.60 46.14
C GLN A 31 8.30 -23.65 47.14
N ILE A 32 7.20 -22.93 46.90
CA ILE A 32 6.02 -22.91 47.77
C ILE A 32 5.15 -24.14 47.40
N PRO A 33 5.06 -25.20 48.23
CA PRO A 33 4.23 -26.38 47.98
C PRO A 33 2.72 -26.14 48.15
N GLU A 34 1.94 -26.93 47.41
CA GLU A 34 0.52 -27.17 47.61
C GLU A 34 0.31 -28.12 48.82
N ASN A 35 0.58 -27.65 50.05
CA ASN A 35 0.44 -28.50 51.25
C ASN A 35 -0.20 -27.71 52.40
N PHE A 36 -1.15 -28.34 53.11
CA PHE A 36 -1.87 -27.85 54.30
C PHE A 36 -2.85 -26.69 54.03
N ASP A 37 -3.98 -26.70 54.74
CA ASP A 37 -5.02 -25.68 54.59
C ASP A 37 -4.52 -24.25 54.88
N GLU A 38 -3.51 -24.11 55.75
CA GLU A 38 -2.95 -22.82 56.15
C GLU A 38 -2.11 -22.13 55.05
N ILE A 39 -1.56 -22.87 54.08
CA ILE A 39 -0.63 -22.33 53.04
C ILE A 39 -1.32 -22.16 51.68
N LYS A 40 -2.50 -22.75 51.47
CA LYS A 40 -3.25 -22.73 50.19
C LYS A 40 -3.36 -21.35 49.55
N LEU A 41 -3.69 -20.31 50.32
CA LEU A 41 -3.80 -18.94 49.79
C LEU A 41 -2.46 -18.40 49.26
N ILE A 42 -1.36 -18.70 49.96
CA ILE A 42 0.00 -18.26 49.55
C ILE A 42 0.46 -19.04 48.33
N TYR A 43 0.19 -20.35 48.30
CA TYR A 43 0.42 -21.18 47.13
C TYR A 43 -0.32 -20.65 45.91
N ALA A 44 -1.63 -20.39 46.03
CA ALA A 44 -2.44 -19.84 44.94
C ALA A 44 -1.88 -18.50 44.44
N LYS A 45 -1.47 -17.59 45.33
CA LYS A 45 -0.83 -16.32 44.94
C LYS A 45 0.49 -16.56 44.20
N ALA A 46 1.31 -17.51 44.67
CA ALA A 46 2.57 -17.86 44.01
C ALA A 46 2.33 -18.42 42.61
N GLN A 47 1.32 -19.27 42.44
CA GLN A 47 0.92 -19.82 41.14
C GLN A 47 0.43 -18.73 40.17
N TRP A 48 -0.35 -17.76 40.64
CA TRP A 48 -0.73 -16.62 39.82
C TRP A 48 0.48 -15.79 39.35
N PHE A 49 1.41 -15.48 40.27
CA PHE A 49 2.64 -14.76 39.92
C PHE A 49 3.55 -15.54 38.98
N LEU A 50 3.63 -16.87 39.14
CA LEU A 50 4.33 -17.75 38.19
C LEU A 50 3.69 -17.66 36.80
N GLY A 51 2.37 -17.76 36.72
CA GLY A 51 1.64 -17.62 35.45
C GLY A 51 1.93 -16.29 34.76
N TYR A 52 1.85 -15.19 35.50
CA TYR A 52 2.19 -13.85 35.00
C TYR A 52 3.64 -13.75 34.51
N LEU A 53 4.61 -14.27 35.27
CA LEU A 53 6.02 -14.21 34.90
C LEU A 53 6.35 -15.07 33.68
N PHE A 54 5.75 -16.25 33.57
CA PHE A 54 5.90 -17.10 32.40
C PHE A 54 5.31 -16.44 31.15
N GLU A 55 4.16 -15.77 31.25
CA GLU A 55 3.58 -14.99 30.14
C GLU A 55 4.53 -13.87 29.68
N GLN A 56 5.11 -13.10 30.60
CA GLN A 56 6.09 -12.04 30.26
C GLN A 56 7.36 -12.57 29.57
N LEU A 57 7.71 -13.84 29.80
CA LEU A 57 8.86 -14.52 29.19
C LEU A 57 8.48 -15.35 27.95
N ASP A 58 7.24 -15.24 27.46
CA ASP A 58 6.70 -16.02 26.32
C ASP A 58 6.74 -17.55 26.55
N ARG A 59 6.71 -17.99 27.82
CA ARG A 59 6.66 -19.40 28.26
C ARG A 59 5.20 -19.83 28.46
N LEU A 60 4.40 -19.77 27.39
CA LEU A 60 2.94 -19.80 27.45
C LEU A 60 2.34 -21.10 28.01
N GLU A 61 2.95 -22.26 27.76
CA GLU A 61 2.48 -23.54 28.32
C GLU A 61 2.64 -23.61 29.84
N GLU A 62 3.77 -23.10 30.35
CA GLU A 62 4.03 -23.03 31.79
C GLU A 62 3.13 -21.99 32.46
N ALA A 63 2.84 -20.88 31.77
CA ALA A 63 1.89 -19.89 32.22
C ALA A 63 0.48 -20.48 32.40
N GLU A 64 0.01 -21.21 31.38
CA GLU A 64 -1.29 -21.89 31.43
C GLU A 64 -1.38 -22.87 32.60
N GLN A 65 -0.33 -23.68 32.81
CA GLN A 65 -0.30 -24.66 33.89
C GLN A 65 -0.28 -23.99 35.27
N ALA A 66 0.52 -22.94 35.45
CA ALA A 66 0.58 -22.21 36.70
C ALA A 66 -0.77 -21.55 37.03
N PHE A 67 -1.42 -20.92 36.07
CA PHE A 67 -2.77 -20.36 36.29
C PHE A 67 -3.82 -21.43 36.60
N LYS A 68 -3.76 -22.61 35.96
CA LYS A 68 -4.67 -23.75 36.26
C LYS A 68 -4.52 -24.30 37.67
N ASN A 69 -3.38 -24.07 38.33
CA ASN A 69 -3.17 -24.52 39.71
C ASN A 69 -3.88 -23.62 40.74
N VAL A 70 -4.40 -22.45 40.36
CA VAL A 70 -5.21 -21.60 41.24
C VAL A 70 -6.65 -22.11 41.28
N LYS A 71 -7.12 -22.53 42.46
CA LYS A 71 -8.47 -23.08 42.65
C LYS A 71 -9.41 -22.08 43.31
N HIS A 72 -10.69 -22.15 42.97
CA HIS A 72 -11.74 -21.29 43.56
C HIS A 72 -11.84 -21.42 45.09
N GLU A 73 -11.65 -22.64 45.60
CA GLU A 73 -11.68 -22.95 47.04
C GLU A 73 -10.56 -22.27 47.85
N ASP A 74 -9.42 -21.95 47.21
CA ASP A 74 -8.29 -21.30 47.88
C ASP A 74 -8.51 -19.80 48.03
N SER A 75 -9.14 -19.18 47.03
CA SER A 75 -9.58 -17.78 47.04
C SER A 75 -10.46 -17.49 45.82
N ALA A 76 -11.75 -17.22 46.05
CA ALA A 76 -12.68 -16.86 44.99
C ALA A 76 -12.23 -15.62 44.19
N ASN A 77 -11.75 -14.58 44.89
CA ASN A 77 -11.29 -13.34 44.25
C ASN A 77 -10.03 -13.56 43.38
N LEU A 78 -9.05 -14.32 43.89
CA LEU A 78 -7.84 -14.62 43.13
C LEU A 78 -8.13 -15.57 41.96
N TYR A 79 -9.07 -16.50 42.13
CA TYR A 79 -9.54 -17.35 41.05
C TYR A 79 -10.18 -16.52 39.94
N ALA A 80 -11.02 -15.53 40.27
CA ALA A 80 -11.59 -14.60 39.31
C ALA A 80 -10.50 -13.83 38.53
N GLU A 81 -9.49 -13.30 39.23
CA GLU A 81 -8.32 -12.65 38.60
C GLU A 81 -7.55 -13.62 37.68
N THR A 82 -7.37 -14.86 38.12
CA THR A 82 -6.65 -15.89 37.35
C THR A 82 -7.41 -16.34 36.11
N GLN A 83 -8.74 -16.49 36.20
CA GLN A 83 -9.59 -16.83 35.07
C GLN A 83 -9.61 -15.70 34.02
N LEU A 84 -9.56 -14.44 34.45
CA LEU A 84 -9.38 -13.30 33.56
C LEU A 84 -8.03 -13.39 32.82
N SER A 85 -6.93 -13.66 33.54
CA SER A 85 -5.60 -13.88 32.95
C SER A 85 -5.56 -15.06 31.97
N LEU A 86 -6.18 -16.20 32.31
CA LEU A 86 -6.32 -17.34 31.39
C LEU A 86 -7.07 -16.96 30.11
N GLY A 87 -8.15 -16.18 30.23
CA GLY A 87 -8.89 -15.70 29.08
C GLY A 87 -8.03 -14.86 28.13
N PHE A 88 -7.16 -14.00 28.67
CA PHE A 88 -6.18 -13.26 27.85
C PHE A 88 -5.16 -14.16 27.19
N LEU A 89 -4.56 -15.08 27.94
CA LEU A 89 -3.58 -16.03 27.43
C LEU A 89 -4.16 -16.85 26.27
N PHE A 90 -5.39 -17.35 26.42
CA PHE A 90 -6.07 -18.10 25.36
C PHE A 90 -6.39 -17.25 24.13
N ARG A 91 -6.65 -15.94 24.27
CA ARG A 91 -6.78 -15.04 23.11
C ARG A 91 -5.44 -14.87 22.37
N GLN A 92 -4.33 -14.73 23.09
CA GLN A 92 -2.99 -14.66 22.48
C GLN A 92 -2.66 -15.96 21.72
N LEU A 93 -3.07 -17.11 22.27
CA LEU A 93 -2.92 -18.43 21.65
C LEU A 93 -3.94 -18.73 20.54
N ILE A 94 -4.87 -17.81 20.23
CA ILE A 94 -5.94 -18.00 19.23
C ILE A 94 -6.81 -19.24 19.56
N ARG A 95 -7.13 -19.44 20.85
CA ARG A 95 -8.01 -20.50 21.40
C ARG A 95 -9.32 -19.88 21.92
N PRO A 96 -10.22 -19.40 21.05
CA PRO A 96 -11.34 -18.55 21.44
C PRO A 96 -12.39 -19.25 22.33
N GLU A 97 -12.63 -20.56 22.15
CA GLU A 97 -13.59 -21.32 22.98
C GLU A 97 -13.12 -21.42 24.44
N GLU A 98 -11.82 -21.62 24.64
CA GLU A 98 -11.23 -21.69 25.98
C GLU A 98 -11.13 -20.31 26.62
N ALA A 99 -10.86 -19.27 25.83
CA ALA A 99 -10.95 -17.88 26.29
C ALA A 99 -12.37 -17.54 26.76
N GLU A 100 -13.39 -17.91 25.97
CA GLU A 100 -14.79 -17.73 26.36
C GLU A 100 -15.09 -18.43 27.68
N GLN A 101 -14.68 -19.69 27.83
CA GLN A 101 -14.93 -20.46 29.04
C GLN A 101 -14.24 -19.84 30.25
N ALA A 102 -12.98 -19.40 30.11
CA ALA A 102 -12.24 -18.74 31.17
C ALA A 102 -12.93 -17.45 31.63
N PHE A 103 -13.35 -16.58 30.71
CA PHE A 103 -14.10 -15.38 31.09
C PHE A 103 -15.47 -15.71 31.72
N ARG A 104 -16.19 -16.74 31.25
CA ARG A 104 -17.46 -17.19 31.86
C ARG A 104 -17.29 -17.76 33.27
N ASN A 105 -16.10 -18.25 33.62
CA ASN A 105 -15.80 -18.75 34.97
C ASN A 105 -15.69 -17.63 36.00
N VAL A 106 -15.42 -16.39 35.58
CA VAL A 106 -15.43 -15.22 36.47
C VAL A 106 -16.86 -14.91 36.91
N LYS A 107 -17.14 -14.94 38.21
CA LYS A 107 -18.47 -14.63 38.77
C LYS A 107 -18.46 -13.28 39.48
N HIS A 108 -19.56 -12.53 39.37
CA HIS A 108 -19.74 -11.24 40.05
C HIS A 108 -19.56 -11.36 41.57
N THR A 109 -20.02 -12.47 42.16
CA THR A 109 -19.85 -12.76 43.60
C THR A 109 -18.42 -13.01 44.03
N ASP A 110 -17.55 -13.43 43.12
CA ASP A 110 -16.13 -13.69 43.41
C ASP A 110 -15.33 -12.39 43.34
N SER A 111 -15.61 -11.58 42.32
CA SER A 111 -15.20 -10.18 42.26
C SER A 111 -15.99 -9.38 41.22
N ALA A 112 -16.63 -8.29 41.66
CA ALA A 112 -17.38 -7.41 40.79
C ALA A 112 -16.51 -6.74 39.70
N LYS A 113 -15.29 -6.32 40.07
CA LYS A 113 -14.35 -5.64 39.17
C LYS A 113 -13.85 -6.56 38.06
N GLU A 114 -13.34 -7.74 38.41
CA GLU A 114 -12.87 -8.73 37.44
C GLU A 114 -14.03 -9.29 36.60
N TYR A 115 -15.23 -9.40 37.17
CA TYR A 115 -16.44 -9.74 36.42
C TYR A 115 -16.76 -8.68 35.35
N ALA A 116 -16.74 -7.40 35.70
CA ALA A 116 -16.93 -6.31 34.74
C ALA A 116 -15.90 -6.36 33.60
N ALA A 117 -14.63 -6.64 33.92
CA ALA A 117 -13.59 -6.86 32.93
C ALA A 117 -13.90 -8.06 32.02
N ALA A 118 -14.18 -9.22 32.60
CA ALA A 118 -14.46 -10.47 31.88
C ALA A 118 -15.68 -10.33 30.95
N GLN A 119 -16.73 -9.66 31.39
CA GLN A 119 -17.92 -9.40 30.57
C GLN A 119 -17.64 -8.45 29.39
N TRP A 120 -16.79 -7.44 29.60
CA TRP A 120 -16.33 -6.62 28.48
C TRP A 120 -15.53 -7.44 27.46
N PHE A 121 -14.60 -8.29 27.91
CA PHE A 121 -13.83 -9.16 27.01
C PHE A 121 -14.66 -10.21 26.30
N LEU A 122 -15.66 -10.80 26.97
CA LEU A 122 -16.65 -11.66 26.32
C LEU A 122 -17.38 -10.91 25.21
N GLY A 123 -17.82 -9.68 25.49
CA GLY A 123 -18.45 -8.85 24.48
C GLY A 123 -17.56 -8.60 23.26
N VAL A 124 -16.26 -8.33 23.48
CA VAL A 124 -15.27 -8.15 22.40
C VAL A 124 -15.12 -9.43 21.58
N LEU A 125 -14.94 -10.57 22.26
CA LEU A 125 -14.78 -11.88 21.62
C LEU A 125 -16.01 -12.25 20.77
N PHE A 126 -17.21 -12.02 21.29
CA PHE A 126 -18.46 -12.24 20.55
C PHE A 126 -18.62 -11.28 19.36
N THR A 127 -18.17 -10.03 19.50
CA THR A 127 -18.16 -9.04 18.41
C THR A 127 -17.23 -9.51 17.27
N GLU A 128 -16.05 -10.03 17.60
CA GLU A 128 -15.08 -10.58 16.63
C GLU A 128 -15.64 -11.80 15.89
N GLN A 129 -16.46 -12.61 16.56
CA GLN A 129 -17.15 -13.79 16.00
C GLN A 129 -18.49 -13.47 15.32
N ASN A 130 -18.91 -12.21 15.26
CA ASN A 130 -20.23 -11.77 14.79
C ASN A 130 -21.43 -12.38 15.59
N ARG A 131 -21.22 -12.79 16.85
CA ARG A 131 -22.26 -13.26 17.79
C ARG A 131 -22.91 -12.07 18.51
N TRP A 132 -23.67 -11.29 17.76
CA TRP A 132 -24.07 -9.94 18.17
C TRP A 132 -24.95 -9.87 19.42
N GLU A 133 -25.92 -10.77 19.56
CA GLU A 133 -26.85 -10.77 20.70
C GLU A 133 -26.11 -11.08 22.02
N GLU A 134 -25.18 -12.03 21.97
CA GLU A 134 -24.34 -12.38 23.12
C GLU A 134 -23.36 -11.25 23.46
N ALA A 135 -22.81 -10.56 22.45
CA ALA A 135 -21.98 -9.39 22.65
C ALA A 135 -22.75 -8.27 23.36
N GLU A 136 -23.95 -7.94 22.88
CA GLU A 136 -24.82 -6.94 23.48
C GLU A 136 -25.18 -7.30 24.92
N HIS A 137 -25.51 -8.57 25.17
CA HIS A 137 -25.81 -9.04 26.53
C HIS A 137 -24.61 -8.86 27.45
N ALA A 138 -23.42 -9.33 27.04
CA ALA A 138 -22.20 -9.26 27.83
C ALA A 138 -21.85 -7.81 28.18
N TYR A 139 -21.84 -6.89 27.20
CA TYR A 139 -21.57 -5.48 27.48
C TYR A 139 -22.61 -4.82 28.40
N ASN A 140 -23.90 -5.15 28.25
CA ASN A 140 -24.95 -4.61 29.11
C ASN A 140 -24.89 -5.11 30.57
N THR A 141 -24.21 -6.23 30.81
CA THR A 141 -24.03 -6.75 32.19
C THR A 141 -22.98 -5.95 32.98
N VAL A 142 -22.11 -5.19 32.30
CA VAL A 142 -21.11 -4.35 32.96
C VAL A 142 -21.78 -3.13 33.58
N LYS A 143 -21.65 -2.96 34.89
CA LYS A 143 -22.22 -1.82 35.64
C LYS A 143 -21.16 -0.81 36.03
N HIS A 144 -21.56 0.46 36.09
CA HIS A 144 -20.69 1.56 36.51
C HIS A 144 -20.14 1.36 37.93
N GLU A 145 -20.97 0.86 38.85
CA GLU A 145 -20.59 0.56 40.25
C GLU A 145 -19.55 -0.56 40.39
N ASP A 146 -19.49 -1.48 39.42
CA ASP A 146 -18.54 -2.61 39.44
C ASP A 146 -17.15 -2.18 38.95
N SER A 147 -17.13 -1.37 37.87
CA SER A 147 -15.91 -0.74 37.37
C SER A 147 -16.24 0.41 36.41
N VAL A 148 -15.84 1.62 36.78
CA VAL A 148 -16.01 2.83 35.98
C VAL A 148 -15.31 2.71 34.62
N ASP A 149 -14.07 2.24 34.61
CA ASP A 149 -13.26 2.07 33.38
C ASP A 149 -13.86 1.04 32.42
N PHE A 150 -14.24 -0.14 32.91
CA PHE A 150 -14.83 -1.17 32.06
C PHE A 150 -16.25 -0.83 31.63
N TYR A 151 -17.02 -0.11 32.46
CA TYR A 151 -18.31 0.43 32.07
C TYR A 151 -18.17 1.40 30.89
N ALA A 152 -17.24 2.36 30.97
CA ALA A 152 -16.97 3.27 29.86
C ALA A 152 -16.58 2.51 28.58
N GLN A 153 -15.72 1.50 28.69
CA GLN A 153 -15.33 0.65 27.56
C GLN A 153 -16.52 -0.13 27.00
N ALA A 154 -17.37 -0.71 27.85
CA ALA A 154 -18.57 -1.46 27.44
C ALA A 154 -19.59 -0.56 26.75
N GLN A 155 -19.86 0.65 27.26
CA GLN A 155 -20.78 1.60 26.62
C GLN A 155 -20.26 2.08 25.26
N ARG A 156 -18.95 2.37 25.13
CA ARG A 156 -18.34 2.68 23.82
C ARG A 156 -18.44 1.48 22.86
N SER A 157 -18.26 0.25 23.37
CA SER A 157 -18.34 -0.97 22.55
C SER A 157 -19.77 -1.27 22.10
N LEU A 158 -20.76 -1.04 22.96
CA LEU A 158 -22.19 -1.09 22.61
C LEU A 158 -22.54 -0.08 21.53
N GLY A 159 -22.03 1.16 21.64
CA GLY A 159 -22.19 2.18 20.62
C GLY A 159 -21.76 1.67 19.24
N PHE A 160 -20.54 1.15 19.17
CA PHE A 160 -19.97 0.62 17.93
C PHE A 160 -20.73 -0.61 17.40
N LEU A 161 -21.14 -1.51 18.31
CA LEU A 161 -21.94 -2.69 17.97
C LEU A 161 -23.28 -2.29 17.33
N PHE A 162 -23.98 -1.33 17.92
CA PHE A 162 -25.24 -0.83 17.41
C PHE A 162 -25.09 -0.11 16.07
N GLU A 163 -24.02 0.64 15.85
CA GLU A 163 -23.72 1.24 14.53
C GLU A 163 -23.58 0.18 13.45
N ARG A 164 -22.84 -0.91 13.71
CA ARG A 164 -22.70 -2.02 12.75
C ARG A 164 -24.01 -2.71 12.41
N GLN A 165 -24.99 -2.67 13.32
CA GLN A 165 -26.34 -3.20 13.12
C GLN A 165 -27.31 -2.16 12.51
N GLY A 166 -26.88 -0.91 12.29
CA GLY A 166 -27.75 0.18 11.84
C GLY A 166 -28.71 0.74 12.92
N ARG A 167 -28.53 0.36 14.19
CA ARG A 167 -29.32 0.81 15.35
C ARG A 167 -28.80 2.15 15.89
N LEU A 168 -28.87 3.19 15.04
CA LEU A 168 -28.18 4.46 15.28
C LEU A 168 -28.63 5.22 16.54
N VAL A 169 -29.90 5.11 16.92
CA VAL A 169 -30.44 5.77 18.13
C VAL A 169 -29.84 5.13 19.39
N GLU A 170 -29.73 3.81 19.41
CA GLU A 170 -29.17 3.07 20.55
C GLU A 170 -27.66 3.28 20.63
N ALA A 171 -26.98 3.38 19.48
CA ALA A 171 -25.59 3.75 19.40
C ALA A 171 -25.31 5.10 20.07
N GLU A 172 -26.09 6.12 19.70
CA GLU A 172 -26.00 7.46 20.29
C GLU A 172 -26.23 7.43 21.81
N CYS A 173 -27.24 6.68 22.27
CA CYS A 173 -27.52 6.52 23.70
C CYS A 173 -26.35 5.86 24.44
N ALA A 174 -25.73 4.83 23.86
CA ALA A 174 -24.59 4.15 24.46
C ALA A 174 -23.38 5.07 24.57
N TYR A 175 -23.00 5.79 23.51
CA TYR A 175 -21.90 6.75 23.56
C TYR A 175 -22.13 7.89 24.56
N LYS A 176 -23.35 8.42 24.65
CA LYS A 176 -23.71 9.49 25.62
C LYS A 176 -23.58 9.07 27.08
N LYS A 177 -23.58 7.76 27.38
CA LYS A 177 -23.38 7.25 28.74
C LYS A 177 -21.91 7.33 29.19
N VAL A 178 -20.95 7.39 28.27
CA VAL A 178 -19.53 7.57 28.61
C VAL A 178 -19.31 9.02 29.08
N LYS A 179 -18.80 9.22 30.29
CA LYS A 179 -18.47 10.56 30.82
C LYS A 179 -16.96 10.80 30.81
N ARG A 180 -16.56 12.06 30.64
CA ARG A 180 -15.14 12.46 30.67
C ARG A 180 -14.50 12.18 32.03
N GLU A 181 -15.26 12.31 33.11
CA GLU A 181 -14.82 12.02 34.48
C GLU A 181 -14.62 10.52 34.74
N ASP A 182 -15.33 9.65 34.02
CA ASP A 182 -15.15 8.20 34.11
C ASP A 182 -13.82 7.79 33.46
N SER A 183 -13.60 8.27 32.23
CA SER A 183 -12.35 8.06 31.50
C SER A 183 -12.23 9.07 30.37
N ALA A 184 -11.32 10.03 30.51
CA ALA A 184 -11.07 11.06 29.51
C ALA A 184 -10.74 10.46 28.13
N LYS A 185 -9.89 9.42 28.10
CA LYS A 185 -9.47 8.73 26.88
C LYS A 185 -10.65 8.03 26.18
N ILE A 186 -11.48 7.29 26.92
CA ILE A 186 -12.64 6.58 26.32
C ILE A 186 -13.74 7.56 25.93
N TYR A 187 -13.91 8.64 26.69
CA TYR A 187 -14.81 9.73 26.33
C TYR A 187 -14.40 10.38 25.00
N ALA A 188 -13.11 10.68 24.81
CA ALA A 188 -12.58 11.19 23.54
C ALA A 188 -12.91 10.26 22.36
N GLN A 189 -12.73 8.95 22.53
CA GLN A 189 -13.12 7.96 21.52
C GLN A 189 -14.63 7.98 21.24
N ALA A 190 -15.47 7.97 22.28
CA ALA A 190 -16.92 8.00 22.15
C ALA A 190 -17.41 9.29 21.45
N GLN A 191 -16.83 10.44 21.77
CA GLN A 191 -17.15 11.72 21.10
C GLN A 191 -16.73 11.72 19.63
N TRP A 192 -15.57 11.15 19.28
CA TRP A 192 -15.18 10.98 17.88
C TRP A 192 -16.17 10.09 17.11
N PHE A 193 -16.57 8.94 17.66
CA PHE A 193 -17.59 8.08 17.05
C PHE A 193 -18.95 8.78 16.93
N MET A 194 -19.38 9.51 17.95
CA MET A 194 -20.60 10.33 17.86
C MET A 194 -20.52 11.35 16.73
N GLY A 195 -19.37 11.98 16.51
CA GLY A 195 -19.15 12.90 15.40
C GLY A 195 -19.36 12.22 14.03
N LEU A 196 -18.84 11.00 13.85
CA LEU A 196 -19.03 10.20 12.64
C LEU A 196 -20.50 9.83 12.45
N LEU A 197 -21.14 9.33 13.52
CA LEU A 197 -22.54 8.94 13.56
C LEU A 197 -23.48 10.10 13.20
N PHE A 198 -23.25 11.29 13.77
CA PHE A 198 -24.04 12.48 13.44
C PHE A 198 -23.82 12.96 12.02
N LYS A 199 -22.58 12.89 11.50
CA LYS A 199 -22.30 13.22 10.10
C LYS A 199 -23.04 12.28 9.15
N GLN A 200 -23.06 10.98 9.42
CA GLN A 200 -23.83 9.99 8.63
C GLN A 200 -25.33 10.34 8.60
N GLN A 201 -25.88 10.84 9.71
CA GLN A 201 -27.26 11.28 9.83
C GLN A 201 -27.51 12.71 9.32
N GLN A 202 -26.52 13.38 8.72
CA GLN A 202 -26.59 14.80 8.29
C GLN A 202 -26.87 15.79 9.44
N ARG A 203 -26.64 15.41 10.70
CA ARG A 203 -26.77 16.24 11.91
C ARG A 203 -25.48 17.03 12.14
N LEU A 204 -25.14 17.91 11.20
CA LEU A 204 -23.80 18.52 11.10
C LEU A 204 -23.40 19.36 12.32
N ASN A 205 -24.34 20.09 12.94
CA ASN A 205 -24.05 20.90 14.14
C ASN A 205 -23.66 20.03 15.35
N GLU A 206 -24.32 18.88 15.50
CA GLU A 206 -24.01 17.95 16.59
C GLU A 206 -22.70 17.21 16.30
N ALA A 207 -22.43 16.88 15.04
CA ALA A 207 -21.14 16.34 14.62
C ALA A 207 -19.99 17.31 14.95
N GLU A 208 -20.15 18.59 14.60
CA GLU A 208 -19.20 19.64 14.93
C GLU A 208 -18.93 19.72 16.44
N GLN A 209 -19.99 19.73 17.25
CA GLN A 209 -19.85 19.80 18.70
C GLN A 209 -19.17 18.56 19.28
N ALA A 210 -19.50 17.37 18.77
CA ALA A 210 -18.89 16.12 19.20
C ALA A 210 -17.38 16.11 18.93
N TYR A 211 -16.94 16.51 17.73
CA TYR A 211 -15.50 16.65 17.44
C TYR A 211 -14.82 17.71 18.32
N LYS A 212 -15.47 18.85 18.57
CA LYS A 212 -14.94 19.91 19.46
C LYS A 212 -14.83 19.47 20.93
N ASN A 213 -15.60 18.47 21.35
CA ASN A 213 -15.53 17.91 22.71
C ASN A 213 -14.28 17.07 22.95
N VAL A 214 -13.63 16.57 21.88
CA VAL A 214 -12.36 15.84 21.99
C VAL A 214 -11.23 16.84 22.28
N LYS A 215 -10.50 16.62 23.38
CA LYS A 215 -9.39 17.49 23.80
C LYS A 215 -8.04 16.81 23.63
N TYR A 216 -7.00 17.62 23.40
CA TYR A 216 -5.64 17.15 23.22
C TYR A 216 -5.16 16.36 24.45
N GLU A 217 -5.44 16.86 25.66
CA GLU A 217 -5.05 16.24 26.92
C GLU A 217 -5.80 14.93 27.21
N ASP A 218 -6.95 14.68 26.58
CA ASP A 218 -7.74 13.46 26.78
C ASP A 218 -7.17 12.29 25.95
N SER A 219 -6.81 12.56 24.70
CA SER A 219 -6.16 11.62 23.80
C SER A 219 -5.65 12.32 22.55
N VAL A 220 -4.32 12.35 22.37
CA VAL A 220 -3.66 12.97 21.21
C VAL A 220 -4.13 12.34 19.89
N GLU A 221 -4.18 11.01 19.82
CA GLU A 221 -4.65 10.26 18.65
C GLU A 221 -6.11 10.60 18.28
N GLN A 222 -7.02 10.60 19.27
CA GLN A 222 -8.42 10.92 18.98
C GLN A 222 -8.62 12.40 18.68
N TYR A 223 -7.83 13.28 19.28
CA TYR A 223 -7.84 14.70 18.98
C TYR A 223 -7.41 14.97 17.54
N ALA A 224 -6.31 14.35 17.07
CA ALA A 224 -5.86 14.43 15.68
C ALA A 224 -6.96 13.99 14.71
N LYS A 225 -7.56 12.82 14.95
CA LYS A 225 -8.72 12.32 14.17
C LYS A 225 -9.89 13.29 14.21
N ALA A 226 -10.28 13.78 15.39
CA ALA A 226 -11.40 14.71 15.53
C ALA A 226 -11.16 16.03 14.77
N GLN A 227 -9.95 16.60 14.84
CA GLN A 227 -9.58 17.79 14.06
C GLN A 227 -9.60 17.53 12.56
N TRP A 228 -9.12 16.36 12.12
CA TRP A 228 -9.16 15.95 10.71
C TRP A 228 -10.59 15.91 10.16
N TYR A 229 -11.49 15.21 10.85
CA TYR A 229 -12.89 15.09 10.44
C TYR A 229 -13.66 16.41 10.58
N LEU A 230 -13.33 17.23 11.58
CA LEU A 230 -13.88 18.57 11.74
C LEU A 230 -13.46 19.50 10.59
N GLY A 231 -12.19 19.40 10.16
CA GLY A 231 -11.69 20.12 9.00
C GLY A 231 -12.48 19.81 7.73
N HIS A 232 -12.66 18.52 7.43
CA HIS A 232 -13.49 18.09 6.29
C HIS A 232 -14.98 18.44 6.43
N LEU A 233 -15.50 18.49 7.66
CA LEU A 233 -16.87 18.93 7.90
C LEU A 233 -17.02 20.41 7.49
N PHE A 234 -16.11 21.27 7.92
CA PHE A 234 -16.10 22.68 7.51
C PHE A 234 -15.86 22.84 6.00
N GLU A 235 -14.96 22.05 5.41
CA GLU A 235 -14.73 22.04 3.97
C GLU A 235 -16.02 21.72 3.19
N SER A 236 -16.78 20.71 3.62
CA SER A 236 -18.06 20.34 2.98
C SER A 236 -19.13 21.44 3.08
N GLN A 237 -18.96 22.38 4.01
CA GLN A 237 -19.79 23.58 4.17
C GLN A 237 -19.20 24.81 3.48
N ASN A 238 -18.13 24.64 2.68
CA ASN A 238 -17.37 25.70 2.03
C ASN A 238 -16.72 26.71 3.00
N LYS A 239 -16.48 26.30 4.25
CA LYS A 239 -15.81 27.08 5.32
C LYS A 239 -14.32 26.75 5.37
N ILE A 240 -13.60 27.11 4.31
CA ILE A 240 -12.20 26.68 4.10
C ILE A 240 -11.26 27.25 5.17
N LYS A 241 -11.50 28.46 5.69
CA LYS A 241 -10.65 29.06 6.73
C LYS A 241 -10.71 28.24 8.02
N GLU A 242 -11.91 27.91 8.47
CA GLU A 242 -12.15 27.09 9.65
C GLU A 242 -11.64 25.66 9.47
N ALA A 243 -11.77 25.09 8.27
CA ALA A 243 -11.21 23.79 7.94
C ALA A 243 -9.68 23.76 8.14
N ARG A 244 -8.99 24.79 7.64
CA ARG A 244 -7.53 24.91 7.75
C ARG A 244 -7.07 25.13 9.18
N GLU A 245 -7.79 25.90 9.98
CA GLU A 245 -7.49 26.01 11.41
C GLU A 245 -7.52 24.65 12.12
N CYS A 246 -8.46 23.77 11.74
CA CYS A 246 -8.55 22.44 12.31
C CYS A 246 -7.35 21.58 11.90
N TRP A 247 -7.04 21.51 10.60
CA TRP A 247 -5.89 20.75 10.10
C TRP A 247 -4.56 21.27 10.67
N ASN A 248 -4.42 22.58 10.87
CA ASN A 248 -3.23 23.19 11.46
C ASN A 248 -3.07 22.90 12.96
N ARG A 249 -4.13 22.48 13.65
CA ARG A 249 -4.10 22.05 15.06
C ARG A 249 -3.72 20.58 15.23
N ILE A 250 -3.58 19.82 14.15
CA ILE A 250 -3.23 18.40 14.22
C ILE A 250 -1.78 18.28 14.71
N PRO A 251 -1.52 17.46 15.75
CA PRO A 251 -0.19 17.30 16.36
C PRO A 251 0.69 16.29 15.60
N LEU A 252 2.01 16.49 15.61
CA LEU A 252 2.98 15.61 14.92
C LEU A 252 3.05 14.20 15.53
N GLU A 253 2.70 14.08 16.80
CA GLU A 253 2.63 12.81 17.55
C GLU A 253 1.71 11.78 16.89
N ASP A 254 0.67 12.23 16.15
CA ASP A 254 -0.05 11.38 15.20
C ASP A 254 0.49 11.64 13.78
N THR A 255 1.65 11.04 13.49
CA THR A 255 2.48 11.32 12.30
C THR A 255 1.72 11.16 10.98
N GLU A 256 0.86 10.14 10.87
CA GLU A 256 0.12 9.89 9.63
C GLU A 256 -0.95 10.95 9.38
N THR A 257 -1.80 11.22 10.38
CA THR A 257 -2.82 12.27 10.27
C THR A 257 -2.19 13.66 10.10
N TYR A 258 -1.06 13.92 10.77
CA TYR A 258 -0.30 15.16 10.60
C TYR A 258 0.22 15.33 9.18
N ALA A 259 0.83 14.30 8.60
CA ALA A 259 1.36 14.34 7.24
C ALA A 259 0.27 14.64 6.21
N GLU A 260 -0.90 13.99 6.34
CA GLU A 260 -2.07 14.26 5.50
C GLU A 260 -2.54 15.71 5.65
N ALA A 261 -2.60 16.21 6.88
CA ALA A 261 -2.99 17.59 7.18
C ALA A 261 -2.03 18.62 6.55
N GLN A 262 -0.71 18.40 6.66
CA GLN A 262 0.31 19.28 6.06
C GLN A 262 0.17 19.32 4.53
N LEU A 263 -0.05 18.18 3.88
CA LEU A 263 -0.26 18.15 2.42
C LEU A 263 -1.54 18.89 2.00
N VAL A 264 -2.64 18.69 2.71
CA VAL A 264 -3.90 19.41 2.44
C VAL A 264 -3.70 20.91 2.64
N LEU A 265 -3.06 21.33 3.73
CA LEU A 265 -2.76 22.74 3.99
C LEU A 265 -1.87 23.37 2.92
N ALA A 266 -0.90 22.62 2.39
CA ALA A 266 0.02 23.07 1.35
C ALA A 266 -0.68 23.30 0.00
N THR A 267 -1.63 22.43 -0.34
CA THR A 267 -2.27 22.39 -1.66
C THR A 267 -3.60 23.15 -1.72
N LYS A 268 -4.29 23.33 -0.59
CA LYS A 268 -5.62 23.92 -0.53
C LYS A 268 -5.58 25.44 -0.30
N CYS A 269 -5.61 26.20 -1.39
CA CYS A 269 -5.69 27.67 -1.35
C CYS A 269 -7.11 28.17 -1.03
N LEU A 270 -7.25 29.38 -0.48
CA LEU A 270 -8.55 30.05 -0.32
C LEU A 270 -9.06 30.58 -1.66
N ASN A 271 -8.14 31.03 -2.50
CA ASN A 271 -8.41 31.44 -3.87
C ASN A 271 -7.48 30.67 -4.83
N GLU A 272 -8.04 29.77 -5.63
CA GLU A 272 -7.27 28.97 -6.60
C GLU A 272 -6.56 29.82 -7.67
N ASN A 273 -7.00 31.06 -7.88
CA ASN A 273 -6.35 31.99 -8.80
C ASN A 273 -5.26 32.85 -8.13
N ASP A 274 -5.11 32.78 -6.81
CA ASP A 274 -4.05 33.49 -6.10
C ASP A 274 -2.77 32.66 -6.07
N THR A 275 -1.91 32.94 -7.05
CA THR A 275 -0.64 32.23 -7.21
C THR A 275 0.35 32.53 -6.08
N THR A 276 0.23 33.69 -5.43
CA THR A 276 1.11 34.08 -4.32
C THR A 276 0.76 33.26 -3.09
N GLU A 277 -0.54 33.19 -2.75
CA GLU A 277 -1.04 32.36 -1.65
C GLU A 277 -0.62 30.89 -1.82
N LYS A 278 -0.74 30.35 -3.05
CA LYS A 278 -0.32 28.97 -3.36
C LYS A 278 1.16 28.72 -3.03
N ILE A 279 2.05 29.63 -3.43
CA ILE A 279 3.49 29.50 -3.15
C ILE A 279 3.76 29.62 -1.65
N GLU A 280 3.14 30.59 -0.97
CA GLU A 280 3.32 30.79 0.47
C GLU A 280 2.94 29.54 1.27
N TYR A 281 1.83 28.87 0.92
CA TYR A 281 1.40 27.66 1.62
C TYR A 281 2.25 26.45 1.31
N LEU A 282 2.70 26.29 0.06
CA LEU A 282 3.69 25.27 -0.26
C LEU A 282 4.97 25.47 0.56
N ILE A 283 5.46 26.71 0.70
CA ILE A 283 6.63 27.03 1.54
C ILE A 283 6.37 26.70 3.01
N GLN A 284 5.20 27.05 3.53
CA GLN A 284 4.89 26.91 4.95
C GLN A 284 4.70 25.46 5.38
N TYR A 285 4.03 24.64 4.56
CA TYR A 285 3.49 23.34 5.00
C TYR A 285 4.20 22.14 4.39
N LEU A 286 4.66 22.23 3.15
CA LEU A 286 5.29 21.11 2.45
C LEU A 286 6.55 20.57 3.16
N PRO A 287 7.46 21.40 3.71
CA PRO A 287 8.65 20.92 4.42
C PRO A 287 8.36 20.18 5.73
N ASN A 288 7.14 20.32 6.27
CA ASN A 288 6.77 19.69 7.54
C ASN A 288 6.28 18.25 7.37
N ILE A 289 6.09 17.76 6.14
CA ILE A 289 5.61 16.39 5.88
C ILE A 289 6.71 15.39 6.29
N PRO A 290 6.48 14.51 7.29
CA PRO A 290 7.48 13.55 7.74
C PRO A 290 7.81 12.51 6.65
N LYS A 291 9.10 12.23 6.42
CA LYS A 291 9.56 11.32 5.34
C LYS A 291 9.12 9.87 5.56
N GLU A 292 8.93 9.48 6.82
CA GLU A 292 8.48 8.16 7.24
C GLU A 292 6.97 7.92 7.02
N SER A 293 6.20 9.00 6.84
CA SER A 293 4.74 8.94 6.68
C SER A 293 4.35 8.22 5.38
N ARG A 294 3.14 7.64 5.37
CA ARG A 294 2.57 7.06 4.16
C ARG A 294 2.42 8.09 3.04
N VAL A 295 2.08 9.34 3.38
CA VAL A 295 1.95 10.44 2.41
C VAL A 295 3.25 10.66 1.65
N TYR A 296 4.39 10.70 2.35
CA TYR A 296 5.69 10.87 1.70
C TYR A 296 6.10 9.63 0.91
N LYS A 297 5.82 8.41 1.41
CA LYS A 297 6.12 7.17 0.67
C LYS A 297 5.33 7.07 -0.64
N LEU A 298 4.11 7.60 -0.68
CA LEU A 298 3.26 7.56 -1.87
C LEU A 298 3.42 8.79 -2.78
N GLY A 299 3.67 9.98 -2.23
CA GLY A 299 3.75 11.24 -2.97
C GLY A 299 5.16 11.84 -3.04
N GLY A 300 6.18 11.15 -2.53
CA GLY A 300 7.52 11.69 -2.24
C GLY A 300 8.17 12.40 -3.42
N TYR A 301 8.10 11.85 -4.63
CA TYR A 301 8.64 12.53 -5.80
C TYR A 301 8.00 13.91 -6.03
N GLN A 302 6.67 14.00 -5.98
CA GLN A 302 5.98 15.26 -6.22
C GLN A 302 6.32 16.28 -5.12
N ILE A 303 6.42 15.81 -3.88
CA ILE A 303 6.83 16.62 -2.73
C ILE A 303 8.27 17.13 -2.94
N GLU A 304 9.21 16.27 -3.31
CA GLU A 304 10.62 16.63 -3.54
C GLU A 304 10.80 17.57 -4.74
N ILE A 305 10.02 17.40 -5.81
CA ILE A 305 9.99 18.33 -6.95
C ILE A 305 9.50 19.70 -6.49
N TRP A 306 8.39 19.77 -5.76
CA TRP A 306 7.89 21.05 -5.26
C TRP A 306 8.88 21.69 -4.29
N LEU A 307 9.47 20.95 -3.35
CA LEU A 307 10.52 21.47 -2.47
C LEU A 307 11.72 21.99 -3.27
N SER A 308 12.12 21.27 -4.34
CA SER A 308 13.19 21.70 -5.24
C SER A 308 12.83 22.97 -6.01
N ILE A 309 11.60 23.10 -6.49
CA ILE A 309 11.09 24.32 -7.13
C ILE A 309 11.16 25.49 -6.15
N LEU A 310 10.66 25.32 -4.93
CA LEU A 310 10.65 26.37 -3.91
C LEU A 310 12.06 26.85 -3.53
N LYS A 311 13.05 25.94 -3.57
CA LYS A 311 14.44 26.20 -3.21
C LYS A 311 15.29 26.78 -4.34
N LYS A 312 15.16 26.23 -5.56
CA LYS A 312 16.08 26.51 -6.69
C LYS A 312 15.52 27.52 -7.70
N VAL A 313 14.20 27.64 -7.83
CA VAL A 313 13.56 28.44 -8.87
C VAL A 313 13.29 29.86 -8.37
N ASN A 314 13.58 30.86 -9.21
CA ASN A 314 13.30 32.26 -8.92
C ASN A 314 11.80 32.50 -8.73
N GLU A 315 11.42 33.42 -7.84
CA GLU A 315 10.02 33.72 -7.48
C GLU A 315 9.11 33.94 -8.70
N GLY A 316 9.61 34.63 -9.73
CA GLY A 316 8.84 34.91 -10.95
C GLY A 316 8.48 33.66 -11.79
N PHE A 317 9.14 32.53 -11.58
CA PHE A 317 8.94 31.30 -12.35
C PHE A 317 8.34 30.14 -11.54
N LYS A 318 8.34 30.21 -10.19
CA LYS A 318 7.90 29.12 -9.31
C LYS A 318 6.52 28.57 -9.67
N ILE A 319 5.54 29.45 -9.87
CA ILE A 319 4.17 29.02 -10.21
C ILE A 319 4.14 28.28 -11.55
N GLY A 320 4.89 28.74 -12.54
CA GLY A 320 4.96 28.08 -13.85
C GLY A 320 5.53 26.67 -13.74
N PHE A 321 6.59 26.48 -12.97
CA PHE A 321 7.17 25.16 -12.71
C PHE A 321 6.20 24.24 -11.96
N ILE A 322 5.51 24.74 -10.95
CA ILE A 322 4.49 23.98 -10.20
C ILE A 322 3.39 23.52 -11.17
N GLU A 323 2.82 24.43 -11.96
CA GLU A 323 1.73 24.10 -12.88
C GLU A 323 2.16 23.11 -14.00
N ILE A 324 3.42 23.17 -14.43
CA ILE A 324 3.98 22.20 -15.39
C ILE A 324 4.11 20.84 -14.72
N SER A 325 4.66 20.77 -13.51
CA SER A 325 4.78 19.50 -12.77
C SER A 325 3.41 18.83 -12.55
N GLU A 326 2.39 19.61 -12.17
CA GLU A 326 1.02 19.13 -12.03
C GLU A 326 0.44 18.62 -13.36
N SER A 327 0.77 19.30 -14.46
CA SER A 327 0.27 18.92 -15.79
C SER A 327 0.99 17.67 -16.34
N VAL A 328 2.25 17.43 -15.96
CA VAL A 328 2.95 16.17 -16.26
C VAL A 328 2.34 15.01 -15.48
N ASP A 329 2.14 15.17 -14.16
CA ASP A 329 1.50 14.16 -13.32
C ASP A 329 0.09 13.81 -13.84
N ASP A 330 -0.70 14.83 -14.16
CA ASP A 330 -2.04 14.69 -14.74
C ASP A 330 -2.03 14.01 -16.13
N LEU A 331 -0.98 14.18 -16.94
CA LEU A 331 -0.80 13.43 -18.19
C LEU A 331 -0.45 11.97 -17.94
N LEU A 332 0.49 11.68 -17.02
CA LEU A 332 0.87 10.31 -16.65
C LEU A 332 -0.33 9.53 -16.12
N LYS A 333 -1.16 10.15 -15.26
CA LYS A 333 -2.42 9.57 -14.77
C LYS A 333 -3.36 9.14 -15.89
N LYS A 334 -3.44 9.90 -16.99
CA LYS A 334 -4.28 9.55 -18.15
C LYS A 334 -3.68 8.42 -19.00
N LEU A 335 -2.36 8.31 -19.03
CA LEU A 335 -1.64 7.28 -19.77
C LEU A 335 -1.56 5.96 -19.01
N TYR A 336 -1.77 5.97 -17.69
CA TYR A 336 -1.78 4.78 -16.86
C TYR A 336 -2.85 3.78 -17.31
N LEU A 337 -2.47 2.51 -17.39
CA LEU A 337 -3.30 1.46 -17.98
C LEU A 337 -4.44 1.02 -17.04
N THR A 338 -5.62 1.63 -17.18
CA THR A 338 -6.77 1.39 -16.29
C THR A 338 -7.89 0.54 -16.89
N SER A 339 -7.95 0.38 -18.21
CA SER A 339 -9.07 -0.29 -18.87
C SER A 339 -9.28 -1.73 -18.39
N LYS A 340 -10.56 -2.10 -18.20
CA LYS A 340 -10.98 -3.48 -17.88
C LYS A 340 -10.78 -4.45 -19.05
N TYR A 341 -10.55 -3.93 -20.25
CA TYR A 341 -10.36 -4.71 -21.48
C TYR A 341 -8.88 -5.08 -21.73
N GLU A 342 -7.98 -4.74 -20.82
CA GLU A 342 -6.52 -4.89 -20.99
C GLU A 342 -5.90 -5.65 -19.81
N ASN A 343 -6.52 -6.76 -19.42
CA ASN A 343 -6.09 -7.57 -18.28
C ASN A 343 -4.81 -8.38 -18.57
N CYS A 344 -4.37 -8.42 -19.82
CA CYS A 344 -3.19 -9.14 -20.28
C CYS A 344 -2.32 -8.24 -21.14
N ILE A 345 -1.02 -8.24 -20.86
CA ILE A 345 -0.03 -7.39 -21.50
C ILE A 345 1.16 -8.26 -21.91
N ALA A 346 1.65 -8.09 -23.13
CA ALA A 346 2.68 -8.97 -23.70
C ALA A 346 4.08 -8.36 -23.63
N HIS A 347 5.07 -9.21 -23.37
CA HIS A 347 6.49 -8.89 -23.47
C HIS A 347 7.14 -9.79 -24.54
N TYR A 348 7.64 -9.20 -25.61
CA TYR A 348 8.33 -9.92 -26.68
C TYR A 348 9.80 -10.03 -26.37
N THR A 349 10.32 -11.25 -26.37
CA THR A 349 11.73 -11.50 -26.06
C THR A 349 12.23 -12.76 -26.76
N ASN A 350 13.53 -13.01 -26.65
CA ASN A 350 14.16 -14.16 -27.27
C ASN A 350 13.99 -15.42 -26.40
N LEU A 351 14.19 -16.58 -27.02
CA LEU A 351 14.00 -17.88 -26.37
C LEU A 351 14.91 -18.08 -25.15
N ALA A 352 16.16 -17.62 -25.20
CA ALA A 352 17.13 -17.81 -24.12
C ALA A 352 16.73 -16.99 -22.88
N VAL A 353 16.39 -15.72 -23.08
CA VAL A 353 15.91 -14.83 -22.00
C VAL A 353 14.60 -15.36 -21.43
N SER A 354 13.67 -15.80 -22.27
CA SER A 354 12.40 -16.37 -21.81
C SER A 354 12.60 -17.57 -20.89
N LYS A 355 13.51 -18.48 -21.25
CA LYS A 355 13.86 -19.64 -20.41
C LYS A 355 14.39 -19.19 -19.05
N LEU A 356 15.23 -18.16 -19.00
CA LEU A 356 15.76 -17.60 -17.74
C LEU A 356 14.67 -16.95 -16.87
N LEU A 357 13.67 -16.30 -17.48
CA LEU A 357 12.58 -15.62 -16.77
C LEU A 357 11.55 -16.58 -16.15
N ILE A 358 11.39 -17.78 -16.71
CA ILE A 358 10.33 -18.73 -16.28
C ILE A 358 10.86 -19.99 -15.57
N SER A 359 12.18 -20.22 -15.57
CA SER A 359 12.75 -21.42 -14.91
C SER A 359 12.81 -21.26 -13.39
N GLU A 360 12.62 -22.36 -12.66
CA GLU A 360 12.79 -22.42 -11.20
C GLU A 360 14.26 -22.71 -10.79
N ASN A 361 14.65 -22.26 -9.59
CA ASN A 361 15.98 -22.52 -9.03
C ASN A 361 16.21 -24.03 -8.83
N GLY A 362 17.34 -24.56 -9.34
CA GLY A 362 17.97 -25.73 -8.74
C GLY A 362 18.13 -27.01 -9.58
N GLU A 363 17.64 -27.10 -10.83
CA GLU A 363 17.68 -28.40 -11.53
C GLU A 363 18.54 -28.49 -12.80
N HIS A 364 19.08 -27.38 -13.30
CA HIS A 364 20.00 -27.41 -14.43
C HIS A 364 21.35 -26.78 -14.07
N LYS A 365 22.42 -27.59 -14.08
CA LYS A 365 23.81 -27.16 -13.82
C LYS A 365 24.29 -25.97 -14.69
N ASN A 366 23.58 -25.65 -15.77
CA ASN A 366 23.91 -24.55 -16.70
C ASN A 366 22.92 -23.36 -16.66
N LEU A 367 21.83 -23.41 -15.89
CA LEU A 367 20.86 -22.31 -15.71
C LEU A 367 20.83 -21.95 -14.22
N LYS A 368 21.78 -21.11 -13.77
CA LYS A 368 21.78 -20.57 -12.42
C LYS A 368 20.71 -19.47 -12.32
N GLY A 369 19.71 -19.66 -11.46
CA GLY A 369 18.89 -18.57 -10.94
C GLY A 369 17.63 -18.22 -11.75
N LEU A 370 16.51 -18.00 -11.06
CA LEU A 370 15.41 -17.14 -11.52
C LEU A 370 15.99 -15.78 -11.95
N SER A 371 16.06 -15.51 -13.26
CA SER A 371 16.39 -14.15 -13.71
C SER A 371 15.17 -13.28 -13.50
N ALA A 372 15.35 -12.15 -12.82
CA ALA A 372 14.35 -11.11 -12.78
C ALA A 372 14.14 -10.52 -14.19
N LEU A 373 12.96 -9.97 -14.44
CA LEU A 373 12.77 -9.07 -15.57
C LEU A 373 13.64 -7.83 -15.34
N ARG A 374 14.33 -7.36 -16.38
CA ARG A 374 15.25 -6.22 -16.28
C ARG A 374 14.64 -4.98 -16.93
N LEU A 375 14.78 -3.82 -16.28
CA LEU A 375 14.65 -2.52 -16.92
C LEU A 375 16.03 -2.10 -17.41
N ASN A 376 16.14 -1.71 -18.69
CA ASN A 376 17.41 -1.35 -19.33
C ASN A 376 17.44 0.14 -19.65
N THR A 377 18.63 0.68 -19.90
CA THR A 377 18.79 2.08 -20.33
C THR A 377 18.16 2.34 -21.70
N ILE A 378 17.74 3.59 -21.93
CA ILE A 378 17.10 4.07 -23.17
C ILE A 378 18.01 4.04 -24.41
N ASN A 379 19.32 3.79 -24.27
CA ASN A 379 20.26 3.78 -25.40
C ASN A 379 20.03 2.61 -26.40
N LEU A 380 19.07 1.74 -26.11
CA LEU A 380 18.70 0.59 -26.93
C LEU A 380 17.39 0.78 -27.70
N MET A 381 16.82 1.99 -27.71
CA MET A 381 15.55 2.24 -28.38
C MET A 381 15.68 2.23 -29.91
N ASN A 382 14.66 1.68 -30.58
CA ASN A 382 14.60 1.57 -32.03
C ASN A 382 14.17 2.89 -32.72
N ASP A 383 13.46 3.76 -32.00
CA ASP A 383 13.06 5.07 -32.50
C ASP A 383 14.17 6.09 -32.20
N PRO A 384 14.93 6.57 -33.20
CA PRO A 384 16.02 7.51 -32.98
C PRO A 384 15.54 8.92 -32.61
N THR A 385 14.25 9.22 -32.78
CA THR A 385 13.64 10.51 -32.42
C THR A 385 13.08 10.50 -30.99
N GLU A 386 13.05 9.34 -30.36
CA GLU A 386 12.62 9.16 -28.99
C GLU A 386 13.47 10.00 -28.03
N GLY A 387 12.80 10.73 -27.14
CA GLY A 387 13.43 11.71 -26.27
C GLY A 387 13.63 13.10 -26.88
N PHE A 388 13.55 13.24 -28.20
CA PHE A 388 13.63 14.53 -28.90
C PHE A 388 12.26 15.07 -29.32
N LEU A 389 11.31 14.19 -29.68
CA LEU A 389 9.96 14.60 -30.12
C LEU A 389 9.22 15.47 -29.11
N LEU A 390 9.31 15.16 -27.81
CA LEU A 390 8.72 16.00 -26.78
C LEU A 390 9.37 17.39 -26.75
N ASN A 391 10.68 17.46 -26.92
CA ASN A 391 11.41 18.72 -26.93
C ASN A 391 11.00 19.58 -28.13
N GLU A 392 10.82 18.97 -29.31
CA GLU A 392 10.30 19.65 -30.50
C GLU A 392 8.86 20.14 -30.29
N LEU A 393 7.98 19.28 -29.77
CA LEU A 393 6.58 19.62 -29.50
C LEU A 393 6.45 20.80 -28.53
N LEU A 394 7.25 20.79 -27.46
CA LEU A 394 7.23 21.81 -26.42
C LEU A 394 8.10 23.04 -26.75
N CYS A 395 8.81 23.04 -27.88
CA CYS A 395 9.79 24.05 -28.25
C CYS A 395 10.83 24.29 -27.14
N LEU A 396 11.40 23.22 -26.58
CA LEU A 396 12.40 23.32 -25.51
C LEU A 396 13.74 23.82 -26.03
N ASP A 397 14.39 24.66 -25.22
CA ASP A 397 15.79 25.03 -25.44
C ASP A 397 16.69 23.79 -25.33
N LYS A 398 17.74 23.72 -26.15
CA LYS A 398 18.70 22.62 -26.17
C LYS A 398 19.46 22.46 -24.84
N ASN A 399 19.52 23.52 -24.04
CA ASN A 399 20.18 23.50 -22.74
C ASN A 399 19.33 22.83 -21.64
N VAL A 400 18.03 22.59 -21.87
CA VAL A 400 17.12 21.91 -20.92
C VAL A 400 17.43 20.41 -20.90
N THR A 401 18.41 20.04 -20.08
CA THR A 401 18.96 18.68 -19.95
C THR A 401 19.16 18.33 -18.47
N THR A 402 19.24 17.04 -18.15
CA THR A 402 19.46 16.53 -16.79
C THR A 402 20.40 15.33 -16.85
N GLU A 403 21.16 15.12 -15.77
CA GLU A 403 22.06 13.97 -15.61
C GLU A 403 21.32 12.68 -15.20
N ASP A 404 20.04 12.77 -14.84
CA ASP A 404 19.23 11.62 -14.47
C ASP A 404 19.12 10.60 -15.61
N SER A 405 19.25 9.33 -15.24
CA SER A 405 19.14 8.20 -16.17
C SER A 405 17.77 7.57 -16.10
N THR A 406 17.26 7.17 -17.27
CA THR A 406 15.97 6.50 -17.40
C THR A 406 16.15 5.03 -17.79
N PHE A 407 15.52 4.16 -17.02
CA PHE A 407 15.44 2.73 -17.20
C PHE A 407 14.03 2.33 -17.58
N ILE A 408 13.88 1.52 -18.62
CA ILE A 408 12.56 1.12 -19.11
C ILE A 408 12.48 -0.38 -19.37
N SER A 409 11.25 -0.89 -19.32
CA SER A 409 10.91 -2.19 -19.89
C SER A 409 9.67 -2.05 -20.76
N CYS A 410 9.72 -2.67 -21.94
CA CYS A 410 8.77 -2.48 -23.01
C CYS A 410 7.79 -3.64 -23.08
N PHE A 411 6.52 -3.30 -23.27
CA PHE A 411 5.41 -4.21 -23.36
C PHE A 411 4.47 -3.79 -24.49
N THR A 412 3.51 -4.63 -24.85
CA THR A 412 2.52 -4.31 -25.87
C THR A 412 1.17 -4.94 -25.56
N LEU A 413 0.11 -4.28 -26.02
CA LEU A 413 -1.25 -4.81 -25.96
C LEU A 413 -1.50 -5.87 -27.04
N HIS A 414 -0.55 -6.09 -27.96
CA HIS A 414 -0.61 -7.10 -29.00
C HIS A 414 0.03 -8.42 -28.59
N HIS A 415 -0.77 -9.39 -28.15
CA HIS A 415 -0.26 -10.66 -27.63
C HIS A 415 0.36 -11.58 -28.70
N ASP A 416 -0.17 -11.54 -29.93
CA ASP A 416 0.23 -12.40 -31.06
C ASP A 416 0.36 -11.56 -32.34
N SER A 417 1.47 -10.84 -32.48
CA SER A 417 1.78 -9.94 -33.60
C SER A 417 3.00 -10.42 -34.38
N LEU A 418 2.80 -10.66 -35.68
CA LEU A 418 3.89 -11.02 -36.57
C LEU A 418 4.92 -9.92 -36.70
N ASN A 419 4.49 -8.65 -36.75
CA ASN A 419 5.42 -7.52 -36.85
C ASN A 419 6.34 -7.47 -35.62
N GLN A 420 5.80 -7.74 -34.43
CA GLN A 420 6.60 -7.85 -33.22
C GLN A 420 7.58 -9.03 -33.28
N PHE A 421 7.15 -10.22 -33.72
CA PHE A 421 8.05 -11.38 -33.90
C PHE A 421 9.15 -11.17 -34.96
N ARG A 422 8.89 -10.33 -35.96
CA ARG A 422 9.88 -9.99 -36.99
C ARG A 422 10.91 -9.00 -36.50
N LEU A 423 10.55 -8.09 -35.58
CA LEU A 423 11.42 -7.03 -35.11
C LEU A 423 12.17 -7.43 -33.82
N TYR A 424 11.52 -8.16 -32.92
CA TYR A 424 12.01 -8.43 -31.56
C TYR A 424 12.25 -9.92 -31.30
N GLY A 425 13.08 -10.21 -30.30
CA GLY A 425 13.32 -11.59 -29.84
C GLY A 425 14.07 -12.49 -30.82
N LYS A 426 14.73 -11.89 -31.83
CA LYS A 426 15.52 -12.62 -32.84
C LYS A 426 16.61 -13.48 -32.20
N LYS A 427 16.77 -14.69 -32.71
CA LYS A 427 17.90 -15.57 -32.44
C LYS A 427 18.82 -15.53 -33.65
N ASP A 428 20.09 -15.20 -33.45
CA ASP A 428 21.08 -15.14 -34.53
C ASP A 428 20.64 -14.23 -35.70
N GLN A 429 19.96 -13.10 -35.38
CA GLN A 429 19.36 -12.15 -36.33
C GLN A 429 18.25 -12.70 -37.24
N LEU A 430 17.77 -13.92 -36.99
CA LEU A 430 16.67 -14.52 -37.73
C LEU A 430 15.31 -13.98 -37.23
N GLU A 431 14.48 -13.51 -38.16
CA GLU A 431 13.12 -13.08 -37.87
C GLU A 431 12.23 -14.25 -37.44
N ALA A 432 11.21 -13.96 -36.63
CA ALA A 432 10.16 -14.89 -36.24
C ALA A 432 10.66 -16.13 -35.48
N THR A 433 11.76 -16.00 -34.73
CA THR A 433 12.31 -17.04 -33.84
C THR A 433 12.12 -16.74 -32.35
N GLY A 434 11.53 -15.58 -32.02
CA GLY A 434 11.28 -15.17 -30.64
C GLY A 434 9.97 -15.73 -30.08
N LEU A 435 9.52 -15.13 -28.98
CA LEU A 435 8.22 -15.42 -28.39
C LEU A 435 7.62 -14.20 -27.68
N SER A 436 6.34 -14.33 -27.32
CA SER A 436 5.56 -13.35 -26.57
C SER A 436 5.12 -13.98 -25.26
N LEU A 437 5.55 -13.38 -24.14
CA LEU A 437 5.11 -13.73 -22.78
C LEU A 437 3.91 -12.84 -22.43
N VAL A 438 2.73 -13.44 -22.29
CA VAL A 438 1.49 -12.71 -21.96
C VAL A 438 1.31 -12.73 -20.45
N LEU A 439 1.45 -11.58 -19.81
CA LEU A 439 1.41 -11.39 -18.37
C LEU A 439 0.06 -10.83 -17.94
N SER A 440 -0.41 -11.27 -16.78
CA SER A 440 -1.60 -10.74 -16.13
C SER A 440 -1.35 -9.33 -15.58
N LYS A 441 -2.39 -8.51 -15.46
CA LYS A 441 -2.29 -7.12 -14.98
C LYS A 441 -1.75 -7.01 -13.54
N GLU A 442 -1.88 -8.07 -12.74
CA GLU A 442 -1.31 -8.15 -11.39
C GLU A 442 0.23 -8.16 -11.37
N PHE A 443 0.89 -8.37 -12.52
CA PHE A 443 2.34 -8.22 -12.64
C PHE A 443 2.83 -6.78 -12.39
N PHE A 444 1.95 -5.79 -12.56
CA PHE A 444 2.25 -4.36 -12.45
C PHE A 444 1.65 -3.77 -11.17
N ALA A 445 2.01 -2.52 -10.85
CA ALA A 445 1.33 -1.77 -9.79
C ALA A 445 -0.14 -1.55 -10.15
N GLN A 446 -1.03 -1.69 -9.16
CA GLN A 446 -2.47 -1.56 -9.33
C GLN A 446 -2.97 -0.11 -9.23
N GLU A 447 -2.08 0.81 -8.89
CA GLU A 447 -2.36 2.24 -8.79
C GLU A 447 -1.26 3.03 -9.50
N HIS A 448 -1.63 4.21 -10.01
CA HIS A 448 -0.64 5.17 -10.50
C HIS A 448 0.08 5.81 -9.32
N ASN A 449 1.41 5.80 -9.35
CA ASN A 449 2.25 6.48 -8.38
C ASN A 449 3.55 6.96 -9.04
N ILE A 450 3.70 8.27 -9.19
CA ILE A 450 4.90 8.88 -9.76
C ILE A 450 6.13 8.74 -8.85
N ALA A 451 5.96 8.65 -7.53
CA ALA A 451 7.06 8.44 -6.59
C ALA A 451 7.73 7.07 -6.75
N GLN A 452 6.99 6.05 -7.22
CA GLN A 452 7.60 4.77 -7.58
C GLN A 452 8.43 4.87 -8.87
N MET A 453 8.03 5.74 -9.80
CA MET A 453 8.76 5.95 -11.06
C MET A 453 10.09 6.65 -10.85
N ILE A 454 10.28 7.40 -9.78
CA ILE A 454 11.42 8.31 -9.66
C ILE A 454 11.95 8.28 -8.25
N ASN A 455 13.18 7.80 -8.10
CA ASN A 455 13.86 7.75 -6.83
C ASN A 455 15.25 8.34 -6.99
N LYS A 456 15.43 9.53 -6.44
CA LYS A 456 16.73 10.14 -6.29
C LYS A 456 17.20 9.81 -4.88
N ALA A 457 18.25 9.00 -4.78
CA ALA A 457 18.92 8.86 -3.50
C ALA A 457 19.37 10.26 -3.06
N GLU A 458 18.99 10.70 -1.87
CA GLU A 458 19.71 11.82 -1.26
C GLU A 458 21.16 11.38 -1.15
N SER A 459 22.09 12.14 -1.73
CA SER A 459 23.53 11.97 -1.53
C SER A 459 23.90 12.32 -0.09
N LYS A 460 23.41 11.54 0.88
CA LYS A 460 24.01 11.44 2.19
C LYS A 460 25.09 10.39 2.07
N ALA A 461 26.30 10.73 2.51
CA ALA A 461 27.32 9.73 2.79
C ALA A 461 26.70 8.77 3.82
N LEU A 462 26.21 7.63 3.34
CA LEU A 462 25.60 6.59 4.15
C LEU A 462 26.67 6.04 5.10
N ASN A 463 26.30 5.87 6.36
CA ASN A 463 27.19 5.29 7.36
C ASN A 463 27.30 3.78 7.07
N ASN A 464 28.45 3.16 7.37
CA ASN A 464 28.71 1.74 7.06
C ASN A 464 27.62 0.76 7.55
N GLU A 465 26.90 1.08 8.64
CA GLU A 465 25.80 0.25 9.17
C GLU A 465 24.49 0.34 8.36
N GLU A 466 24.20 1.48 7.74
CA GLU A 466 23.04 1.65 6.83
C GLU A 466 23.31 0.97 5.48
N GLN A 467 24.56 1.03 5.01
CA GLN A 467 25.03 0.25 3.86
C GLN A 467 24.87 -1.27 4.08
N LEU A 468 25.27 -1.77 5.26
CA LEU A 468 25.11 -3.19 5.65
C LEU A 468 23.64 -3.63 5.82
N LYS A 469 22.71 -2.71 6.08
CA LYS A 469 21.26 -2.99 6.10
C LYS A 469 20.65 -3.03 4.69
N ILE A 470 21.03 -2.09 3.83
CA ILE A 470 20.61 -2.06 2.41
C ILE A 470 21.13 -3.31 1.66
N GLU A 471 22.34 -3.77 1.98
CA GLU A 471 22.89 -5.02 1.44
C GLU A 471 22.06 -6.28 1.80
N LYS A 472 21.23 -6.20 2.86
CA LYS A 472 20.32 -7.30 3.28
C LYS A 472 18.89 -7.15 2.72
N GLU A 473 18.50 -5.99 2.21
CA GLU A 473 17.19 -5.76 1.62
C GLU A 473 17.20 -6.04 0.10
N ASN A 474 16.09 -6.57 -0.43
CA ASN A 474 15.98 -7.03 -1.82
C ASN A 474 16.42 -5.94 -2.81
N HIS A 475 17.49 -6.19 -3.60
CA HIS A 475 18.00 -5.28 -4.64
C HIS A 475 17.12 -5.22 -5.89
N ARG A 476 15.79 -5.30 -5.73
CA ARG A 476 14.83 -5.37 -6.84
C ARG A 476 13.82 -4.23 -6.74
N LEU A 477 13.51 -3.67 -7.89
CA LEU A 477 12.51 -2.63 -8.05
C LEU A 477 11.11 -3.17 -7.74
N PRO A 478 10.32 -2.51 -6.88
CA PRO A 478 8.98 -2.97 -6.54
C PRO A 478 8.03 -2.92 -7.72
N LYS A 479 6.81 -3.46 -7.58
CA LYS A 479 5.77 -3.39 -8.62
C LYS A 479 5.62 -1.97 -9.16
N MET A 480 5.78 -1.83 -10.49
CA MET A 480 5.78 -0.54 -11.16
C MET A 480 4.51 -0.33 -11.99
N PRO A 481 3.99 0.91 -12.06
CA PRO A 481 2.90 1.24 -12.97
C PRO A 481 3.36 1.11 -14.43
N ILE A 482 2.41 0.78 -15.30
CA ILE A 482 2.61 0.69 -16.74
C ILE A 482 1.80 1.77 -17.48
N TYR A 483 2.45 2.45 -18.42
CA TYR A 483 1.88 3.58 -19.15
C TYR A 483 1.85 3.33 -20.65
N ARG A 484 0.80 3.83 -21.31
CA ARG A 484 0.72 3.84 -22.77
C ARG A 484 1.75 4.81 -23.35
N CYS A 485 2.40 4.40 -24.43
CA CYS A 485 3.10 5.35 -25.28
C CYS A 485 2.10 6.23 -26.06
N ILE A 486 2.50 7.47 -26.27
CA ILE A 486 1.87 8.45 -27.16
C ILE A 486 2.60 8.37 -28.52
N TYR A 487 1.83 8.24 -29.59
CA TYR A 487 2.30 8.30 -30.95
C TYR A 487 1.98 9.67 -31.53
N LEU A 488 3.02 10.42 -31.87
CA LEU A 488 2.92 11.76 -32.43
C LEU A 488 3.38 11.76 -33.89
N ASP A 489 2.57 12.30 -34.78
CA ASP A 489 3.03 12.73 -36.10
C ASP A 489 3.42 14.23 -36.01
N PRO A 490 4.72 14.56 -36.02
CA PRO A 490 5.17 15.94 -35.91
C PRO A 490 4.74 16.82 -37.09
N THR A 491 4.35 16.22 -38.23
CA THR A 491 3.93 16.97 -39.42
C THR A 491 2.47 17.41 -39.34
N SER A 492 1.56 16.50 -38.98
CA SER A 492 0.12 16.79 -38.91
C SER A 492 -0.36 17.21 -37.52
N GLY A 493 0.45 16.95 -36.48
CA GLY A 493 0.04 17.07 -35.08
C GLY A 493 -0.92 15.96 -34.63
N LEU A 494 -1.11 14.90 -35.43
CA LEU A 494 -1.95 13.77 -35.05
C LEU A 494 -1.36 13.05 -33.85
N ILE A 495 -2.18 12.88 -32.82
CA ILE A 495 -1.84 12.14 -31.61
C ILE A 495 -2.71 10.88 -31.52
N LYS A 496 -2.06 9.76 -31.22
CA LYS A 496 -2.66 8.49 -30.86
C LYS A 496 -2.01 7.95 -29.59
N VAL A 497 -2.68 7.04 -28.91
CA VAL A 497 -2.10 6.32 -27.77
C VAL A 497 -2.08 4.83 -28.05
N ALA A 498 -1.18 4.10 -27.40
CA ALA A 498 -1.16 2.64 -27.48
C ALA A 498 -2.52 2.05 -27.09
N GLN A 499 -3.01 1.11 -27.88
CA GLN A 499 -4.34 0.51 -27.75
C GLN A 499 -4.38 -0.93 -28.29
N ARG A 500 -5.42 -1.67 -27.94
CA ARG A 500 -5.79 -2.94 -28.57
C ARG A 500 -6.44 -2.69 -29.93
N GLU A 501 -6.51 -3.75 -30.73
CA GLU A 501 -7.16 -3.73 -32.05
C GLU A 501 -8.44 -4.58 -32.04
N GLU A 502 -9.38 -4.21 -32.90
CA GLU A 502 -10.70 -4.84 -33.04
C GLU A 502 -10.62 -6.37 -33.18
N TRP A 503 -9.72 -6.85 -34.05
CA TRP A 503 -9.55 -8.27 -34.31
C TRP A 503 -9.20 -9.07 -33.05
N SER A 504 -8.54 -8.45 -32.07
CA SER A 504 -8.16 -9.10 -30.82
C SER A 504 -9.37 -9.39 -29.93
N PHE A 505 -10.37 -8.49 -29.93
CA PHE A 505 -11.65 -8.69 -29.22
C PHE A 505 -12.42 -9.84 -29.87
N HIS A 506 -12.58 -9.82 -31.20
CA HIS A 506 -13.30 -10.90 -31.88
C HIS A 506 -12.64 -12.28 -31.70
N ARG A 507 -11.31 -12.37 -31.58
CA ARG A 507 -10.64 -13.64 -31.28
C ARG A 507 -10.87 -14.11 -29.84
N GLU A 508 -10.84 -13.20 -28.88
CA GLU A 508 -10.99 -13.50 -27.46
C GLU A 508 -12.42 -13.97 -27.12
N TYR A 509 -13.43 -13.27 -27.62
CA TYR A 509 -14.85 -13.55 -27.35
C TYR A 509 -15.42 -14.71 -28.19
N LYS A 510 -14.67 -15.21 -29.18
CA LYS A 510 -15.06 -16.38 -29.99
C LYS A 510 -14.57 -17.71 -29.40
N ALA A 511 -13.76 -17.67 -28.33
CA ALA A 511 -13.03 -18.83 -27.83
C ALA A 511 -13.89 -19.98 -27.27
N ASP A 512 -15.18 -19.76 -26.97
CA ASP A 512 -16.04 -20.74 -26.29
C ASP A 512 -17.32 -21.15 -27.04
N ALA A 513 -17.51 -20.74 -28.30
CA ALA A 513 -18.75 -21.01 -29.02
C ALA A 513 -18.57 -22.02 -30.16
N LYS A 514 -19.47 -23.02 -30.23
CA LYS A 514 -19.72 -23.88 -31.40
C LYS A 514 -20.32 -23.07 -32.57
N GLN A 515 -19.72 -21.92 -32.90
CA GLN A 515 -20.21 -20.96 -33.87
C GLN A 515 -19.46 -21.08 -35.19
N HIS A 516 -20.17 -20.84 -36.29
CA HIS A 516 -19.58 -20.76 -37.62
C HIS A 516 -18.67 -19.52 -37.76
N LEU A 517 -17.77 -19.55 -38.74
CA LEU A 517 -16.75 -18.50 -38.94
C LEU A 517 -17.35 -17.10 -39.12
N LEU A 518 -18.54 -16.98 -39.70
CA LEU A 518 -19.20 -15.71 -40.04
C LEU A 518 -20.30 -15.30 -39.05
N ASP A 519 -20.48 -16.04 -37.96
CA ASP A 519 -21.50 -15.69 -36.96
C ASP A 519 -21.16 -14.36 -36.31
N LYS A 520 -22.18 -13.50 -36.15
CA LYS A 520 -22.04 -12.25 -35.41
C LYS A 520 -21.75 -12.56 -33.96
N ASN A 521 -20.88 -11.75 -33.35
CA ASN A 521 -20.60 -11.79 -31.92
C ASN A 521 -20.91 -10.42 -31.31
N PRO A 522 -22.18 -10.16 -30.92
CA PRO A 522 -22.59 -8.88 -30.38
C PRO A 522 -21.82 -8.48 -29.11
N GLU A 523 -21.38 -9.45 -28.30
CA GLU A 523 -20.58 -9.17 -27.10
C GLU A 523 -19.20 -8.60 -27.46
N ALA A 524 -18.54 -9.18 -28.47
CA ALA A 524 -17.27 -8.66 -28.98
C ALA A 524 -17.42 -7.26 -29.60
N GLU A 525 -18.48 -7.06 -30.40
CA GLU A 525 -18.79 -5.77 -31.04
C GLU A 525 -19.06 -4.68 -29.98
N GLN A 526 -19.83 -5.01 -28.95
CA GLN A 526 -20.11 -4.11 -27.84
C GLN A 526 -18.84 -3.78 -27.04
N ALA A 527 -18.06 -4.80 -26.66
CA ALA A 527 -16.82 -4.62 -25.92
C ALA A 527 -15.81 -3.74 -26.68
N TRP A 528 -15.67 -3.97 -28.00
CA TRP A 528 -14.83 -3.12 -28.86
C TRP A 528 -15.34 -1.69 -28.93
N SER A 529 -16.65 -1.48 -29.12
CA SER A 529 -17.23 -0.14 -29.19
C SER A 529 -17.04 0.65 -27.88
N GLU A 530 -17.23 -0.01 -26.73
CA GLU A 530 -16.96 0.58 -25.41
C GLU A 530 -15.49 0.94 -25.24
N TYR A 531 -14.59 0.02 -25.58
CA TYR A 531 -13.15 0.24 -25.51
C TYR A 531 -12.67 1.37 -26.43
N GLN A 532 -13.15 1.41 -27.68
CA GLN A 532 -12.79 2.46 -28.63
C GLN A 532 -13.23 3.85 -28.14
N ARG A 533 -14.39 3.93 -27.47
CA ARG A 533 -14.86 5.17 -26.84
C ARG A 533 -13.94 5.60 -25.70
N GLU A 534 -13.52 4.66 -24.85
CA GLU A 534 -12.56 4.90 -23.77
C GLU A 534 -11.23 5.46 -24.33
N ILE A 535 -10.66 4.81 -25.34
CA ILE A 535 -9.40 5.26 -25.95
C ILE A 535 -9.54 6.64 -26.60
N THR A 536 -10.64 6.89 -27.32
CA THR A 536 -10.90 8.22 -27.93
C THR A 536 -10.94 9.32 -26.86
N GLN A 537 -11.51 9.03 -25.69
CA GLN A 537 -11.51 9.97 -24.57
C GLN A 537 -10.10 10.18 -24.02
N ILE A 538 -9.30 9.12 -23.88
CA ILE A 538 -7.89 9.23 -23.46
C ILE A 538 -7.11 10.10 -24.45
N GLU A 539 -7.20 9.83 -25.76
CA GLU A 539 -6.54 10.61 -26.82
C GLU A 539 -6.91 12.10 -26.74
N THR A 540 -8.21 12.40 -26.57
CA THR A 540 -8.70 13.78 -26.44
C THR A 540 -8.12 14.47 -25.20
N LYS A 541 -8.09 13.78 -24.07
CA LYS A 541 -7.55 14.32 -22.81
C LYS A 541 -6.03 14.51 -22.87
N VAL A 542 -5.30 13.59 -23.51
CA VAL A 542 -3.84 13.69 -23.75
C VAL A 542 -3.53 14.87 -24.67
N GLN A 543 -4.25 15.02 -25.78
CA GLN A 543 -4.11 16.17 -26.68
C GLN A 543 -4.32 17.49 -25.93
N HIS A 544 -5.37 17.58 -25.11
CA HIS A 544 -5.63 18.77 -24.31
C HIS A 544 -4.50 19.05 -23.31
N GLY A 545 -4.03 18.02 -22.61
CA GLY A 545 -2.94 18.14 -21.64
C GLY A 545 -1.62 18.58 -22.29
N LEU A 546 -1.24 17.99 -23.43
CA LEU A 546 -0.06 18.40 -24.18
C LEU A 546 -0.18 19.85 -24.68
N ASN A 547 -1.34 20.24 -25.20
CA ASN A 547 -1.58 21.63 -25.62
C ASN A 547 -1.49 22.63 -24.44
N LYS A 548 -1.93 22.21 -23.23
CA LYS A 548 -1.77 23.01 -22.01
C LYS A 548 -0.28 23.14 -21.66
N LEU A 549 0.47 22.05 -21.72
CA LEU A 549 1.92 22.02 -21.45
C LEU A 549 2.69 22.94 -22.41
N VAL A 550 2.41 22.87 -23.72
CA VAL A 550 2.98 23.78 -24.73
C VAL A 550 2.77 25.24 -24.35
N LYS A 551 1.54 25.62 -23.95
CA LYS A 551 1.22 26.99 -23.55
C LYS A 551 1.98 27.42 -22.29
N GLN A 552 2.14 26.53 -21.31
CA GLN A 552 2.86 26.82 -20.07
C GLN A 552 4.35 27.01 -20.32
N ILE A 553 4.97 26.09 -21.08
CA ILE A 553 6.39 26.17 -21.46
C ILE A 553 6.68 27.42 -22.29
N THR A 554 5.80 27.77 -23.24
CA THR A 554 5.96 28.99 -24.05
C THR A 554 5.97 30.27 -23.19
N LYS A 555 5.19 30.29 -22.09
CA LYS A 555 5.13 31.43 -21.17
C LYS A 555 6.39 31.57 -20.30
N LEU A 556 7.12 30.49 -20.03
CA LEU A 556 8.26 30.50 -19.10
C LEU A 556 9.48 31.33 -19.56
N ASN A 557 9.56 31.76 -20.82
CA ASN A 557 10.73 32.49 -21.37
C ASN A 557 12.07 31.80 -21.04
N GLN A 558 12.25 30.60 -21.59
CA GLN A 558 13.31 29.63 -21.26
C GLN A 558 14.74 30.21 -21.29
N GLN A 559 15.00 31.23 -22.11
CA GLN A 559 16.31 31.89 -22.23
C GLN A 559 16.76 32.63 -20.96
N LYS A 560 15.82 32.92 -20.04
CA LYS A 560 16.09 33.59 -18.76
C LYS A 560 16.31 32.61 -17.61
N LEU A 561 16.10 31.32 -17.83
CA LEU A 561 16.26 30.31 -16.80
C LEU A 561 17.75 30.10 -16.49
N SER A 562 18.09 29.98 -15.21
CA SER A 562 19.41 29.55 -14.75
C SER A 562 19.69 28.09 -15.14
N LEU A 563 20.94 27.63 -14.97
CA LEU A 563 21.30 26.24 -15.22
C LEU A 563 20.48 25.28 -14.33
N ASP A 564 20.36 25.58 -13.03
CA ASP A 564 19.58 24.77 -12.07
C ASP A 564 18.09 24.72 -12.44
N GLU A 565 17.53 25.84 -12.95
CA GLU A 565 16.14 25.90 -13.40
C GLU A 565 15.92 25.09 -14.69
N GLN A 566 16.88 25.13 -15.62
CA GLN A 566 16.84 24.34 -16.85
C GLN A 566 16.93 22.84 -16.55
N GLU A 567 17.82 22.45 -15.63
CA GLU A 567 17.94 21.07 -15.17
C GLU A 567 16.64 20.59 -14.52
N LEU A 568 16.11 21.33 -13.55
CA LEU A 568 14.87 20.97 -12.87
C LEU A 568 13.67 20.88 -13.83
N LEU A 569 13.60 21.74 -14.84
CA LEU A 569 12.57 21.64 -15.88
C LEU A 569 12.72 20.34 -16.68
N ALA A 570 13.96 19.95 -17.01
CA ALA A 570 14.22 18.69 -17.70
C ALA A 570 13.82 17.48 -16.84
N GLU A 571 14.10 17.51 -15.53
CA GLU A 571 13.71 16.48 -14.56
C GLU A 571 12.19 16.30 -14.49
N ILE A 572 11.44 17.41 -14.42
CA ILE A 572 9.97 17.39 -14.38
C ILE A 572 9.39 16.74 -15.64
N LEU A 573 9.99 16.99 -16.81
CA LEU A 573 9.50 16.49 -18.10
C LEU A 573 9.98 15.07 -18.43
N LEU A 574 11.02 14.59 -17.75
CA LEU A 574 11.71 13.33 -18.06
C LEU A 574 10.80 12.10 -18.11
N PRO A 575 9.81 11.92 -17.21
CA PRO A 575 8.93 10.75 -17.26
C PRO A 575 8.05 10.70 -18.52
N LEU A 576 7.66 11.87 -19.03
CA LEU A 576 6.86 11.99 -20.25
C LEU A 576 7.72 11.85 -21.51
N ARG A 577 8.98 12.30 -21.45
CA ARG A 577 9.93 12.32 -22.57
C ARG A 577 10.07 10.95 -23.25
N TYR A 578 10.10 9.87 -22.48
CA TYR A 578 10.25 8.50 -22.97
C TYR A 578 8.93 7.73 -23.06
N LEU A 579 7.80 8.45 -23.09
CA LEU A 579 6.50 7.90 -23.48
C LEU A 579 6.07 8.37 -24.87
N ILE A 580 6.80 9.28 -25.52
CA ILE A 580 6.44 9.81 -26.84
C ILE A 580 7.29 9.16 -27.93
N LYS A 581 6.60 8.59 -28.92
CA LYS A 581 7.17 7.92 -30.08
C LYS A 581 6.67 8.55 -31.37
N HIS A 582 7.45 8.40 -32.44
CA HIS A 582 7.00 8.79 -33.77
C HIS A 582 5.82 7.93 -34.24
N MET A 583 4.85 8.53 -34.93
CA MET A 583 3.64 7.84 -35.43
C MET A 583 3.94 6.60 -36.30
N ALA A 584 5.09 6.59 -36.97
CA ALA A 584 5.54 5.44 -37.77
C ALA A 584 5.68 4.14 -36.97
N PHE A 585 5.86 4.22 -35.64
CA PHE A 585 5.97 3.05 -34.76
C PHE A 585 4.64 2.66 -34.08
N LYS A 586 3.50 3.27 -34.49
CA LYS A 586 2.18 3.01 -33.87
C LYS A 586 1.80 1.53 -33.85
N GLU A 587 2.20 0.76 -34.86
CA GLU A 587 1.89 -0.67 -34.95
C GLU A 587 2.42 -1.50 -33.77
N GLU A 588 3.38 -0.98 -33.01
CA GLU A 588 3.92 -1.62 -31.81
C GLU A 588 2.93 -1.64 -30.65
N GLN A 589 1.99 -0.68 -30.58
CA GLN A 589 1.04 -0.50 -29.49
C GLN A 589 1.70 -0.67 -28.10
N GLU A 590 2.82 0.05 -27.94
CA GLU A 590 3.78 -0.11 -26.85
C GLU A 590 3.28 0.52 -25.56
N CYS A 591 3.50 -0.18 -24.46
CA CYS A 591 3.33 0.31 -23.11
C CYS A 591 4.64 0.12 -22.35
N ARG A 592 4.94 1.00 -21.39
CA ARG A 592 6.23 1.02 -20.71
C ARG A 592 6.10 1.09 -19.20
N MET A 593 6.97 0.33 -18.54
CA MET A 593 7.41 0.67 -17.19
C MET A 593 8.60 1.62 -17.32
N ILE A 594 8.62 2.68 -16.52
CA ILE A 594 9.67 3.70 -16.51
C ILE A 594 10.13 3.90 -15.08
N TYR A 595 11.46 3.92 -14.92
CA TYR A 595 12.12 4.26 -13.67
C TYR A 595 13.25 5.26 -13.94
N VAL A 596 13.24 6.39 -13.23
CA VAL A 596 14.21 7.48 -13.36
C VAL A 596 15.00 7.56 -12.07
N THR A 597 16.32 7.64 -12.19
CA THR A 597 17.23 7.71 -11.05
C THR A 597 18.59 8.30 -11.45
N SER A 598 19.34 8.75 -10.45
CA SER A 598 20.77 9.03 -10.59
C SER A 598 21.60 7.75 -10.78
N MET A 599 22.76 7.88 -11.41
CA MET A 599 23.65 6.76 -11.78
C MET A 599 24.33 6.05 -10.60
N ASP A 600 24.36 6.70 -9.43
CA ASP A 600 24.90 6.17 -8.17
C ASP A 600 23.88 5.36 -7.35
N ASN A 601 22.65 5.19 -7.86
CA ASN A 601 21.62 4.42 -7.16
C ASN A 601 22.01 2.94 -7.02
N PRO A 602 21.96 2.36 -5.81
CA PRO A 602 22.40 0.99 -5.54
C PRO A 602 21.57 -0.10 -6.23
N LEU A 603 20.37 0.21 -6.73
CA LEU A 603 19.57 -0.73 -7.54
C LEU A 603 20.17 -0.96 -8.94
N ILE A 604 21.05 -0.07 -9.40
CA ILE A 604 21.68 -0.14 -10.70
C ILE A 604 22.77 -1.22 -10.68
N GLN A 605 22.65 -2.18 -11.59
CA GLN A 605 23.58 -3.28 -11.76
C GLN A 605 24.26 -3.23 -13.13
N TYR A 606 25.47 -3.77 -13.22
CA TYR A 606 26.22 -3.90 -14.47
C TYR A 606 26.49 -5.37 -14.82
N ASP A 607 26.08 -5.78 -16.02
CA ASP A 607 26.37 -7.10 -16.60
C ASP A 607 27.54 -6.97 -17.58
N GLU A 608 28.73 -7.39 -17.14
CA GLU A 608 29.95 -7.34 -17.95
C GLU A 608 29.87 -8.18 -19.23
N LYS A 609 29.12 -9.29 -19.22
CA LYS A 609 29.07 -10.22 -20.36
C LYS A 609 28.36 -9.63 -21.56
N ILE A 610 27.32 -8.84 -21.31
CA ILE A 610 26.55 -8.16 -22.35
C ILE A 610 26.86 -6.67 -22.42
N ASN A 611 27.74 -6.17 -21.54
CA ASN A 611 28.11 -4.77 -21.36
C ASN A 611 26.88 -3.86 -21.24
N ARG A 612 26.01 -4.15 -20.27
CA ARG A 612 24.78 -3.38 -20.05
C ARG A 612 24.54 -3.08 -18.58
N ILE A 613 23.95 -1.93 -18.35
CA ILE A 613 23.47 -1.49 -17.05
C ILE A 613 21.96 -1.71 -17.01
N TYR A 614 21.46 -2.24 -15.89
CA TYR A 614 20.06 -2.62 -15.73
C TYR A 614 19.62 -2.53 -14.27
N ILE A 615 18.30 -2.61 -14.07
CA ILE A 615 17.67 -2.75 -12.75
C ILE A 615 16.78 -3.98 -12.79
N ASP A 616 16.90 -4.86 -11.78
CA ASP A 616 16.05 -6.04 -11.65
C ASP A 616 14.68 -5.67 -11.08
N TYR A 617 13.63 -6.25 -11.65
CA TYR A 617 12.24 -6.09 -11.21
C TYR A 617 11.83 -7.22 -10.26
N GLU A 618 11.07 -6.90 -9.21
CA GLU A 618 10.76 -7.88 -8.17
C GLU A 618 9.80 -8.98 -8.63
N SER A 619 8.82 -8.64 -9.48
CA SER A 619 7.68 -9.52 -9.71
C SER A 619 8.07 -10.72 -10.58
N SER A 620 7.64 -11.90 -10.15
CA SER A 620 7.86 -13.15 -10.88
C SER A 620 7.06 -13.17 -12.17
N VAL A 621 7.78 -13.33 -13.30
CA VAL A 621 7.14 -13.54 -14.61
C VAL A 621 6.32 -14.82 -14.58
N MET A 622 6.84 -15.93 -14.05
CA MET A 622 6.15 -17.22 -14.04
C MET A 622 4.83 -17.19 -13.24
N GLU A 623 4.82 -16.51 -12.10
CA GLU A 623 3.62 -16.35 -11.25
C GLU A 623 2.47 -15.62 -11.98
N HIS A 624 2.82 -14.71 -12.90
CA HIS A 624 1.87 -13.84 -13.61
C HIS A 624 1.71 -14.19 -15.10
N LEU A 625 2.40 -15.22 -15.60
CA LEU A 625 2.36 -15.63 -17.00
C LEU A 625 1.07 -16.36 -17.38
N GLU A 626 0.19 -15.75 -18.15
CA GLU A 626 -1.07 -16.38 -18.56
C GLU A 626 -0.91 -17.29 -19.78
N LYS A 627 -0.15 -16.82 -20.78
CA LYS A 627 0.00 -17.50 -22.08
C LYS A 627 1.38 -17.23 -22.69
N ILE A 628 1.83 -18.15 -23.53
CA ILE A 628 3.01 -17.95 -24.39
C ILE A 628 2.58 -18.09 -25.85
N TYR A 629 2.99 -17.15 -26.70
CA TYR A 629 2.95 -17.32 -28.15
C TYR A 629 4.36 -17.46 -28.71
N LEU A 630 4.68 -18.64 -29.25
CA LEU A 630 5.89 -18.90 -30.00
C LEU A 630 5.75 -18.39 -31.43
N ALA A 631 6.77 -17.70 -31.92
CA ALA A 631 6.80 -17.30 -33.32
C ALA A 631 6.85 -18.53 -34.26
N PRO A 632 6.44 -18.40 -35.53
CA PRO A 632 6.33 -19.55 -36.44
C PRO A 632 7.61 -20.37 -36.62
N LYS A 633 8.82 -19.77 -36.59
CA LYS A 633 10.10 -20.50 -36.68
C LYS A 633 10.61 -21.03 -35.34
N ALA A 634 9.90 -20.78 -34.24
CA ALA A 634 10.22 -21.29 -32.90
C ALA A 634 9.34 -22.48 -32.47
N LYS A 635 8.54 -23.04 -33.38
CA LYS A 635 7.60 -24.14 -33.08
C LYS A 635 8.25 -25.36 -32.43
N ASP A 636 9.50 -25.67 -32.76
CA ASP A 636 10.21 -26.84 -32.25
C ASP A 636 10.56 -26.71 -30.75
N GLU A 637 10.45 -25.50 -30.19
CA GLU A 637 10.68 -25.23 -28.77
C GLU A 637 9.40 -25.39 -27.93
N GLN A 638 8.24 -25.68 -28.55
CA GLN A 638 6.96 -25.78 -27.85
C GLN A 638 6.99 -26.73 -26.66
N MET A 639 7.49 -27.96 -26.86
CA MET A 639 7.56 -28.96 -25.78
C MET A 639 8.45 -28.49 -24.61
N VAL A 640 9.51 -27.73 -24.89
CA VAL A 640 10.41 -27.21 -23.86
C VAL A 640 9.68 -26.17 -23.01
N PHE A 641 8.94 -25.25 -23.63
CA PHE A 641 8.17 -24.25 -22.88
C PHE A 641 6.99 -24.87 -22.12
N GLU A 642 6.30 -25.86 -22.69
CA GLU A 642 5.27 -26.62 -21.97
C GLU A 642 5.83 -27.32 -20.73
N TYR A 643 7.00 -27.94 -20.87
CA TYR A 643 7.72 -28.56 -19.75
C TYR A 643 8.09 -27.53 -18.65
N LEU A 644 8.65 -26.39 -19.03
CA LEU A 644 9.01 -25.33 -18.08
C LEU A 644 7.78 -24.77 -17.36
N CYS A 645 6.70 -24.50 -18.10
CA CYS A 645 5.45 -24.01 -17.53
C CYS A 645 4.80 -25.03 -16.58
N SER A 646 4.87 -26.33 -16.89
CA SER A 646 4.34 -27.39 -16.01
C SER A 646 5.06 -27.43 -14.66
N ARG A 647 6.36 -27.13 -14.61
CA ARG A 647 7.11 -27.07 -13.36
C ARG A 647 6.84 -25.78 -12.59
N GLY A 648 6.82 -24.65 -13.30
CA GLY A 648 6.44 -23.35 -12.74
C GLY A 648 4.99 -23.26 -12.26
N GLN A 649 4.18 -24.31 -12.44
CA GLN A 649 2.83 -24.35 -11.88
C GLN A 649 2.82 -24.33 -10.35
N THR A 650 3.91 -24.77 -9.69
CA THR A 650 4.00 -24.79 -8.22
C THR A 650 3.97 -23.39 -7.62
N VAL A 651 4.52 -22.38 -8.31
CA VAL A 651 4.48 -20.96 -7.90
C VAL A 651 3.17 -20.27 -8.31
N ARG A 652 2.36 -20.87 -9.19
CA ARG A 652 1.07 -20.33 -9.67
C ARG A 652 -0.14 -20.87 -8.89
N LYS A 653 -0.14 -20.71 -7.55
CA LYS A 653 -1.21 -21.25 -6.68
C LYS A 653 -2.59 -20.72 -7.09
N GLY A 654 -3.54 -21.63 -7.34
CA GLY A 654 -4.92 -21.29 -7.69
C GLY A 654 -5.16 -20.80 -9.13
N LYS A 655 -4.12 -20.72 -9.98
CA LYS A 655 -4.25 -20.29 -11.38
C LYS A 655 -4.26 -21.48 -12.35
N PRO A 656 -4.95 -21.38 -13.51
CA PRO A 656 -4.92 -22.43 -14.52
C PRO A 656 -3.52 -22.61 -15.13
N PRO A 657 -3.23 -23.78 -15.74
CA PRO A 657 -2.00 -24.03 -16.46
C PRO A 657 -1.76 -23.03 -17.60
N VAL A 658 -0.50 -22.60 -17.75
CA VAL A 658 -0.10 -21.68 -18.83
C VAL A 658 -0.27 -22.37 -20.18
N LYS A 659 -0.95 -21.70 -21.11
CA LYS A 659 -1.15 -22.21 -22.48
C LYS A 659 0.01 -21.75 -23.37
N VAL A 660 0.79 -22.70 -23.90
CA VAL A 660 1.79 -22.45 -24.93
C VAL A 660 1.15 -22.66 -26.30
N LYS A 661 1.24 -21.64 -27.16
CA LYS A 661 0.64 -21.65 -28.50
C LYS A 661 1.69 -21.27 -29.54
N ILE A 662 1.53 -21.78 -30.75
CA ILE A 662 2.25 -21.28 -31.92
C ILE A 662 1.40 -20.16 -32.55
N SER A 663 2.04 -19.04 -32.89
CA SER A 663 1.42 -17.96 -33.64
C SER A 663 0.80 -18.49 -34.94
N GLN A 664 -0.45 -18.13 -35.20
CA GLN A 664 -1.15 -18.49 -36.44
C GLN A 664 -0.94 -17.46 -37.55
N ASN A 665 -0.18 -16.40 -37.29
CA ASN A 665 0.07 -15.39 -38.30
C ASN A 665 0.96 -15.96 -39.42
N PRO A 666 0.60 -15.76 -40.70
CA PRO A 666 1.32 -16.35 -41.82
C PRO A 666 2.71 -15.72 -41.95
N PHE A 667 3.76 -16.55 -41.95
CA PHE A 667 5.15 -16.12 -42.15
C PHE A 667 5.81 -16.97 -43.25
N ARG A 668 6.55 -16.32 -44.15
CA ARG A 668 7.11 -16.93 -45.35
C ARG A 668 8.53 -17.45 -45.13
#